data_AF-A0A2K0TXL7-F1
#
_entry.id   AF-A0A2K0TXL7-F1
#
_cell.length_a   1.000
_cell.length_b   1.000
_cell.length_c   1.000
_cell.angle_alpha   90.00
_cell.angle_beta   90.00
_cell.angle_gamma   90.00
#
_symmetry.space_group_name_H-M   'P 1'
#
loop_
_entity.id
_entity.type
_entity.pdbx_description
1 polymer ?
#
loop_
_entity_poly.entity_id
_entity_poly.type
_entity_poly.pdbx_seq_one_letter_code
_entity_poly.pdbx_strand_id
1 'polypeptide(L)'
;MELVTPNAVDTIGNSSNTQALATATPRLKSNSSQVVTRQKNLVFRVTGLPALQTDHALVDFIRENLLEGEEQSQLKVTASIMPSCSNNGQETVALVEFGGRVPDFLSALVANPLEDWQVEMGDVDINFDQHFFGFTQLYTPKADRPVTADIIAITGLDGHAYGSWRAKGNLGRMWLRHFLSKDLPYCRTMTYGYNSKLSARGIDTIMDYSRGLMEGLKKIRNTEELRQRPLFFIAHSFGGIILAHCLVKAVQTNEDDHPTIATLHKATYGMLLFGIPHKGLVVDDIEQMLAGRDNHPRSALLQQIRVKSDLLENQLTDFKNLVRDRKVDSDSQRWERTGDFITKVDNDSALLQLPDFMEEKIPLNSDHSMMVKFGNRNDIGYTSALDKLQQFEQEASNVVKARFSRVQRTSTVKYFIPYTSNPDFVGRSEILKILKDQLGHTQQTGSTSQARASLYGLGGAGKTQIALQYAFQLQKTHPTVSVFWIHASSAARFRQAFASIAQGYDIPGYSEPKVDMLLLVKNWLEEKDHGEWLMIIDNADDMQLFFGQPAGTAMNPDTATSPSKAKDEMNLARYLPECAHGTILITTRNKQVGVRMTKGQQPIEVLRMNEEESAQLLRAKLKDISATMTELSTLSSQLEHLPLALAQAAAFIQETSITVHKYLQLLSNNDMDIVHLLSREFETVGRDTEASQAVAQTWMLSFQQIEQQHVLASELLSFMSMLDRQDIPAEFLSHYGERSGNGVPRGEMELTEALGILKAFSW
;
A
#
# COMPACT_ATOMS: atom_id res chain seq x y z
N MET A 1 19.12 -64.80 -8.58
CA MET A 1 18.07 -64.85 -9.62
C MET A 1 18.54 -63.93 -10.73
N GLU A 2 19.53 -64.41 -11.49
CA GLU A 2 19.38 -65.00 -12.85
C GLU A 2 19.17 -63.88 -13.88
N LEU A 3 20.26 -63.38 -14.49
CA LEU A 3 20.94 -63.90 -15.70
C LEU A 3 20.00 -63.73 -16.91
N VAL A 4 20.37 -62.97 -17.95
CA VAL A 4 21.33 -63.37 -18.98
C VAL A 4 22.02 -62.15 -19.62
N THR A 5 23.36 -62.18 -19.67
CA THR A 5 24.26 -61.53 -20.66
C THR A 5 24.82 -62.68 -21.56
N PRO A 6 25.85 -62.57 -22.45
CA PRO A 6 26.73 -61.45 -22.87
C PRO A 6 27.17 -61.48 -24.36
N ASN A 7 28.12 -60.58 -24.72
CA ASN A 7 29.32 -60.77 -25.59
C ASN A 7 29.48 -59.64 -26.64
N ALA A 8 30.65 -59.06 -26.92
CA ALA A 8 32.04 -59.20 -26.47
C ALA A 8 32.76 -57.86 -26.79
N VAL A 9 33.54 -57.23 -25.89
CA VAL A 9 34.99 -57.38 -25.64
C VAL A 9 35.88 -57.18 -26.87
N ASP A 10 36.62 -56.07 -26.90
CA ASP A 10 38.08 -56.15 -27.01
C ASP A 10 38.78 -54.92 -26.40
N THR A 11 39.90 -55.20 -25.75
CA THR A 11 40.75 -54.32 -24.96
C THR A 11 42.12 -54.13 -25.62
N ILE A 12 42.88 -53.16 -25.08
CA ILE A 12 44.36 -53.02 -25.08
C ILE A 12 44.92 -52.00 -26.09
N GLY A 13 45.78 -51.09 -25.58
CA GLY A 13 46.88 -50.53 -26.39
C GLY A 13 47.38 -49.15 -26.00
N ASN A 14 48.23 -49.08 -24.97
CA ASN A 14 49.04 -47.91 -24.63
C ASN A 14 50.40 -48.04 -25.36
N SER A 15 50.83 -47.08 -26.21
CA SER A 15 52.25 -46.84 -26.54
C SER A 15 52.48 -45.71 -27.57
N SER A 16 53.15 -44.65 -27.11
CA SER A 16 54.33 -43.97 -27.69
C SER A 16 54.63 -43.97 -29.19
N ASN A 17 54.93 -42.76 -29.71
CA ASN A 17 55.97 -42.37 -30.68
C ASN A 17 56.17 -43.26 -31.93
N THR A 18 56.31 -42.75 -33.15
CA THR A 18 57.39 -41.87 -33.60
C THR A 18 57.20 -41.59 -35.10
N GLN A 19 57.64 -40.41 -35.57
CA GLN A 19 58.22 -40.16 -36.91
C GLN A 19 57.27 -40.26 -38.15
N ALA A 20 57.36 -39.44 -39.20
CA ALA A 20 58.44 -38.57 -39.64
C ALA A 20 57.99 -37.67 -40.82
N LEU A 21 58.66 -36.51 -40.91
CA LEU A 21 59.13 -35.80 -42.12
C LEU A 21 58.10 -35.25 -43.13
N ALA A 22 57.98 -33.92 -43.24
CA ALA A 22 58.76 -32.99 -44.10
C ALA A 22 57.95 -32.68 -45.37
N THR A 23 57.68 -31.43 -45.79
CA THR A 23 58.57 -30.32 -46.17
C THR A 23 57.70 -29.03 -46.28
N ALA A 24 58.04 -27.89 -45.65
CA ALA A 24 58.77 -26.73 -46.22
C ALA A 24 58.38 -26.43 -47.70
N THR A 25 57.88 -25.25 -48.12
CA THR A 25 58.37 -23.88 -47.86
C THR A 25 57.30 -22.79 -48.15
N PRO A 26 57.52 -21.55 -47.66
CA PRO A 26 56.62 -20.40 -47.79
C PRO A 26 57.03 -19.40 -48.88
N ARG A 27 56.05 -18.62 -49.37
CA ARG A 27 56.07 -17.17 -49.72
C ARG A 27 55.20 -16.90 -50.95
N LEU A 28 54.23 -16.00 -50.81
CA LEU A 28 54.22 -14.69 -51.50
C LEU A 28 52.94 -13.89 -51.16
N LYS A 29 53.18 -12.75 -50.51
CA LYS A 29 52.59 -11.42 -50.76
C LYS A 29 51.09 -11.19 -50.58
N SER A 30 50.82 -10.35 -49.58
CA SER A 30 49.99 -9.15 -49.66
C SER A 30 48.74 -9.20 -50.55
N ASN A 31 47.60 -9.33 -49.90
CA ASN A 31 46.52 -8.40 -50.18
C ASN A 31 46.04 -7.84 -48.84
N SER A 32 46.47 -6.61 -48.57
CA SER A 32 45.78 -5.69 -47.66
C SER A 32 44.40 -5.43 -48.25
N SER A 33 43.45 -6.33 -48.05
CA SER A 33 42.05 -5.98 -48.08
C SER A 33 41.84 -5.05 -46.90
N GLN A 34 41.88 -3.74 -47.18
CA GLN A 34 41.30 -2.72 -46.31
C GLN A 34 39.97 -3.26 -45.84
N VAL A 35 39.89 -3.67 -44.57
CA VAL A 35 38.61 -3.70 -43.89
C VAL A 35 38.18 -2.24 -43.90
N VAL A 36 37.31 -1.89 -44.85
CA VAL A 36 36.61 -0.61 -44.83
C VAL A 36 35.76 -0.67 -43.57
N THR A 37 36.33 -0.25 -42.44
CA THR A 37 35.58 0.12 -41.24
C THR A 37 34.70 1.28 -41.65
N ARG A 38 33.50 0.97 -42.18
CA ARG A 38 32.46 1.95 -42.44
C ARG A 38 32.22 2.70 -41.14
N GLN A 39 32.53 4.00 -41.15
CA GLN A 39 32.23 4.89 -40.03
C GLN A 39 30.74 4.76 -39.69
N LYS A 40 30.43 4.59 -38.41
CA LYS A 40 29.05 4.60 -37.92
C LYS A 40 28.47 5.98 -38.27
N ASN A 41 27.35 6.03 -39.00
CA ASN A 41 26.62 7.28 -39.19
C ASN A 41 26.21 7.81 -37.82
N LEU A 42 26.91 8.81 -37.28
CA LEU A 42 26.60 9.39 -35.98
C LEU A 42 25.35 10.28 -36.11
N VAL A 43 24.59 10.32 -35.02
CA VAL A 43 23.40 11.18 -34.91
C VAL A 43 23.72 12.20 -33.84
N PHE A 44 23.59 13.47 -34.18
CA PHE A 44 23.78 14.61 -33.28
C PHE A 44 22.42 15.17 -32.91
N ARG A 45 22.27 15.62 -31.67
CA ARG A 45 21.12 16.40 -31.24
C ARG A 45 21.49 17.88 -31.35
N VAL A 46 20.59 18.69 -31.90
CA VAL A 46 20.73 20.15 -31.95
C VAL A 46 19.62 20.76 -31.11
N THR A 47 19.99 21.57 -30.12
CA THR A 47 19.06 22.28 -29.21
C THR A 47 19.19 23.80 -29.37
N GLY A 48 18.22 24.55 -28.86
CA GLY A 48 18.21 26.03 -28.97
C GLY A 48 17.57 26.54 -30.27
N LEU A 49 16.95 25.67 -31.07
CA LEU A 49 16.34 26.06 -32.34
C LEU A 49 15.00 26.78 -32.11
N PRO A 50 14.71 27.88 -32.85
CA PRO A 50 13.42 28.56 -32.76
C PRO A 50 12.23 27.67 -33.18
N ALA A 51 11.03 27.99 -32.70
CA ALA A 51 9.81 27.24 -33.04
C ALA A 51 9.48 27.16 -34.54
N LEU A 52 9.81 28.22 -35.30
CA LEU A 52 9.52 28.33 -36.74
C LEU A 52 10.63 27.74 -37.64
N GLN A 53 11.67 27.15 -37.04
CA GLN A 53 12.79 26.59 -37.78
C GLN A 53 12.33 25.40 -38.64
N THR A 54 12.79 25.34 -39.90
CA THR A 54 12.48 24.23 -40.82
C THR A 54 13.69 23.33 -41.04
N ASP A 55 13.45 22.06 -41.36
CA ASP A 55 14.50 21.08 -41.68
C ASP A 55 15.43 21.61 -42.77
N HIS A 56 14.86 22.21 -43.83
CA HIS A 56 15.62 22.79 -44.94
C HIS A 56 16.50 23.95 -44.47
N ALA A 57 15.93 24.92 -43.74
CA ALA A 57 16.70 26.07 -43.28
C ALA A 57 17.86 25.69 -42.33
N LEU A 58 17.69 24.64 -41.50
CA LEU A 58 18.80 24.15 -40.67
C LEU A 58 19.87 23.44 -41.51
N VAL A 59 19.46 22.63 -42.49
CA VAL A 59 20.41 21.96 -43.41
C VAL A 59 21.18 22.98 -44.25
N ASP A 60 20.50 24.01 -44.74
CA ASP A 60 21.11 25.09 -45.52
C ASP A 60 22.09 25.88 -44.65
N PHE A 61 21.70 26.23 -43.41
CA PHE A 61 22.61 26.86 -42.45
C PHE A 61 23.87 26.04 -42.21
N ILE A 62 23.73 24.74 -41.92
CA ILE A 62 24.88 23.83 -41.70
C ILE A 62 25.77 23.79 -42.94
N ARG A 63 25.16 23.66 -44.13
CA ARG A 63 25.90 23.53 -45.40
C ARG A 63 26.64 24.81 -45.77
N GLU A 64 26.01 25.96 -45.58
CA GLU A 64 26.54 27.26 -46.03
C GLU A 64 27.51 27.88 -45.01
N ASN A 65 27.33 27.63 -43.71
CA ASN A 65 28.05 28.33 -42.65
C ASN A 65 29.02 27.44 -41.85
N LEU A 66 28.77 26.12 -41.78
CA LEU A 66 29.56 25.23 -40.91
C LEU A 66 30.43 24.22 -41.67
N LEU A 67 30.04 23.85 -42.89
CA LEU A 67 30.83 22.96 -43.74
C LEU A 67 31.80 23.77 -44.60
N GLU A 68 32.99 23.23 -44.85
CA GLU A 68 34.02 23.87 -45.67
C GLU A 68 34.44 22.98 -46.86
N GLY A 69 34.86 23.60 -47.97
CA GLY A 69 35.48 22.92 -49.11
C GLY A 69 34.64 21.78 -49.71
N GLU A 70 35.24 20.58 -49.82
CA GLU A 70 34.57 19.41 -50.39
C GLU A 70 33.37 18.92 -49.57
N GLU A 71 33.29 19.27 -48.27
CA GLU A 71 32.16 18.89 -47.41
C GLU A 71 30.84 19.53 -47.85
N GLN A 72 30.88 20.80 -48.30
CA GLN A 72 29.67 21.53 -48.71
C GLN A 72 28.92 20.87 -49.87
N SER A 73 29.66 20.24 -50.80
CA SER A 73 29.09 19.65 -52.02
C SER A 73 28.86 18.14 -51.92
N GLN A 74 29.71 17.42 -51.17
CA GLN A 74 29.69 15.95 -51.14
C GLN A 74 29.02 15.37 -49.89
N LEU A 75 28.96 16.12 -48.78
CA LEU A 75 28.43 15.59 -47.54
C LEU A 75 26.90 15.61 -47.55
N LYS A 76 26.29 14.43 -47.35
CA LYS A 76 24.85 14.33 -47.19
C LYS A 76 24.46 14.69 -45.77
N VAL A 77 23.82 15.84 -45.58
CA VAL A 77 23.23 16.25 -44.31
C VAL A 77 21.74 15.93 -44.31
N THR A 78 21.26 15.27 -43.27
CA THR A 78 19.82 15.10 -43.04
C THR A 78 19.47 15.58 -41.64
N ALA A 79 18.58 16.56 -41.56
CA ALA A 79 17.99 17.01 -40.31
C ALA A 79 16.53 16.56 -40.22
N SER A 80 16.06 16.38 -39.00
CA SER A 80 14.64 16.23 -38.68
C SER A 80 14.41 17.07 -37.46
N ILE A 81 13.51 18.06 -37.52
CA ILE A 81 13.14 18.92 -36.42
C ILE A 81 11.88 18.37 -35.74
N MET A 82 11.86 18.42 -34.42
CA MET A 82 10.74 18.02 -33.58
C MET A 82 10.51 19.04 -32.47
N PRO A 83 9.28 19.11 -31.91
CA PRO A 83 9.01 19.93 -30.75
C PRO A 83 9.96 19.61 -29.60
N SER A 84 10.43 20.65 -28.90
CA SER A 84 11.20 20.46 -27.67
C SER A 84 10.36 19.75 -26.60
N CYS A 85 11.04 19.00 -25.73
CA CYS A 85 10.39 18.30 -24.64
C CYS A 85 9.82 19.27 -23.57
N SER A 86 10.51 20.39 -23.40
CA SER A 86 10.23 21.46 -22.45
C SER A 86 10.02 22.79 -23.19
N ASN A 87 9.61 23.85 -22.50
CA ASN A 87 9.51 25.22 -23.03
C ASN A 87 8.25 25.55 -23.87
N ASN A 88 7.13 24.87 -23.61
CA ASN A 88 5.79 25.25 -24.11
C ASN A 88 5.71 25.57 -25.63
N GLY A 89 6.54 24.92 -26.45
CA GLY A 89 6.55 25.11 -27.90
C GLY A 89 7.32 26.32 -28.42
N GLN A 90 8.11 27.00 -27.59
CA GLN A 90 8.97 28.13 -28.01
C GLN A 90 10.24 27.68 -28.74
N GLU A 91 10.69 26.46 -28.47
CA GLU A 91 11.90 25.89 -29.04
C GLU A 91 11.63 24.52 -29.69
N THR A 92 12.49 24.18 -30.63
CA THR A 92 12.54 22.87 -31.27
C THR A 92 13.90 22.21 -31.06
N VAL A 93 13.95 20.91 -31.28
CA VAL A 93 15.15 20.09 -31.23
C VAL A 93 15.30 19.41 -32.58
N ALA A 94 16.52 19.33 -33.11
CA ALA A 94 16.79 18.57 -34.33
C ALA A 94 17.63 17.34 -34.06
N LEU A 95 17.41 16.30 -34.86
CA LEU A 95 18.30 15.15 -34.98
C LEU A 95 18.99 15.23 -36.34
N VAL A 96 20.30 15.46 -36.32
CA VAL A 96 21.11 15.67 -37.52
C VAL A 96 22.02 14.46 -37.73
N GLU A 97 22.01 13.94 -38.96
CA GLU A 97 22.86 12.85 -39.39
C GLU A 97 23.69 13.27 -40.59
N PHE A 98 24.97 12.89 -40.58
CA PHE A 98 25.92 13.13 -41.66
C PHE A 98 26.25 11.81 -42.34
N GLY A 99 26.05 11.77 -43.66
CA GLY A 99 26.29 10.58 -44.47
C GLY A 99 27.78 10.40 -44.78
N GLY A 100 28.32 9.22 -44.48
CA GLY A 100 29.64 8.80 -44.94
C GLY A 100 30.80 9.18 -44.02
N ARG A 101 30.84 10.42 -43.51
CA ARG A 101 31.83 10.89 -42.52
C ARG A 101 31.24 11.94 -41.57
N VAL A 102 31.94 12.21 -40.47
CA VAL A 102 31.63 13.33 -39.56
C VAL A 102 32.28 14.61 -40.11
N PRO A 103 31.58 15.76 -40.12
CA PRO A 103 32.18 17.05 -40.46
C PRO A 103 33.36 17.44 -39.57
N ASP A 104 34.29 18.22 -40.12
CA ASP A 104 35.47 18.66 -39.39
C ASP A 104 35.11 19.47 -38.12
N PHE A 105 34.11 20.36 -38.18
CA PHE A 105 33.69 21.18 -37.04
C PHE A 105 33.17 20.36 -35.83
N LEU A 106 32.69 19.13 -36.06
CA LEU A 106 32.22 18.22 -35.01
C LEU A 106 33.29 17.21 -34.56
N SER A 107 34.51 17.25 -35.13
CA SER A 107 35.57 16.31 -34.78
C SER A 107 35.98 16.38 -33.32
N ALA A 108 36.02 17.59 -32.74
CA ALA A 108 36.28 17.79 -31.32
C ALA A 108 35.18 17.16 -30.44
N LEU A 109 33.91 17.34 -30.84
CA LEU A 109 32.77 16.74 -30.15
C LEU A 109 32.76 15.20 -30.25
N VAL A 110 33.21 14.62 -31.36
CA VAL A 110 33.42 13.15 -31.47
C VAL A 110 34.51 12.66 -30.53
N ALA A 111 35.59 13.43 -30.37
CA ALA A 111 36.68 13.10 -29.47
C ALA A 111 36.24 13.18 -27.99
N ASN A 112 35.43 14.18 -27.66
CA ASN A 112 34.88 14.42 -26.32
C ASN A 112 33.34 14.42 -26.33
N PRO A 113 32.69 13.24 -26.44
CA PRO A 113 31.24 13.14 -26.66
C PRO A 113 30.37 13.54 -25.47
N LEU A 114 30.97 13.97 -24.35
CA LEU A 114 30.29 14.48 -23.16
C LEU A 114 30.20 16.01 -23.14
N GLU A 115 30.87 16.69 -24.08
CA GLU A 115 30.82 18.15 -24.23
C GLU A 115 29.70 18.56 -25.20
N ASP A 116 29.57 19.87 -25.34
CA ASP A 116 28.62 20.59 -26.16
C ASP A 116 29.41 21.43 -27.17
N TRP A 117 28.90 21.56 -28.41
CA TRP A 117 29.49 22.45 -29.42
C TRP A 117 28.46 23.51 -29.83
N GLN A 118 28.73 24.77 -29.52
CA GLN A 118 27.80 25.88 -29.70
C GLN A 118 28.16 26.75 -30.90
N VAL A 119 27.15 27.26 -31.60
CA VAL A 119 27.28 28.22 -32.68
C VAL A 119 26.09 29.15 -32.75
N GLU A 120 26.33 30.39 -33.17
CA GLU A 120 25.29 31.39 -33.41
C GLU A 120 24.61 31.15 -34.76
N MET A 121 23.27 31.13 -34.77
CA MET A 121 22.44 31.00 -35.96
C MET A 121 21.45 32.18 -36.01
N GLY A 122 21.84 33.29 -36.64
CA GLY A 122 21.09 34.54 -36.55
C GLY A 122 21.25 35.16 -35.17
N ASP A 123 20.15 35.46 -34.47
CA ASP A 123 20.17 36.05 -33.12
C ASP A 123 20.04 34.99 -31.99
N VAL A 124 20.25 33.71 -32.30
CA VAL A 124 20.09 32.60 -31.33
C VAL A 124 21.31 31.68 -31.30
N ASP A 125 21.64 31.18 -30.12
CA ASP A 125 22.67 30.17 -29.93
C ASP A 125 22.07 28.78 -30.10
N ILE A 126 22.63 27.99 -31.01
CA ILE A 126 22.30 26.56 -31.17
C ILE A 126 23.44 25.70 -30.66
N ASN A 127 23.09 24.56 -30.07
CA ASN A 127 24.06 23.63 -29.48
C ASN A 127 23.96 22.25 -30.10
N PHE A 128 25.10 21.69 -30.52
CA PHE A 128 25.24 20.31 -30.96
C PHE A 128 25.78 19.45 -29.82
N ASP A 129 25.09 18.36 -29.54
CA ASP A 129 25.55 17.34 -28.59
C ASP A 129 25.45 15.92 -29.14
N GLN A 130 26.29 15.03 -28.59
CA GLN A 130 26.24 13.59 -28.85
C GLN A 130 25.73 12.78 -27.65
N HIS A 131 25.67 13.36 -26.45
CA HIS A 131 25.38 12.60 -25.24
C HIS A 131 23.88 12.38 -25.00
N PHE A 132 23.01 13.23 -25.57
CA PHE A 132 21.56 13.19 -25.42
C PHE A 132 21.09 13.23 -23.95
N PHE A 133 21.74 14.03 -23.10
CA PHE A 133 21.35 14.15 -21.69
C PHE A 133 20.04 14.94 -21.56
N GLY A 134 19.21 14.56 -20.59
CA GLY A 134 17.84 15.04 -20.46
C GLY A 134 16.89 14.35 -21.43
N PHE A 135 15.73 14.98 -21.64
CA PHE A 135 14.68 14.45 -22.49
C PHE A 135 14.87 14.85 -23.95
N THR A 136 14.76 13.87 -24.86
CA THR A 136 14.76 14.09 -26.32
C THR A 136 13.56 13.40 -26.93
N GLN A 137 12.66 14.17 -27.54
CA GLN A 137 11.56 13.63 -28.33
C GLN A 137 12.13 13.06 -29.63
N LEU A 138 11.57 11.95 -30.12
CA LEU A 138 12.17 11.20 -31.23
C LEU A 138 11.48 11.44 -32.58
N TYR A 139 10.23 11.90 -32.56
CA TYR A 139 9.43 12.24 -33.74
C TYR A 139 8.27 13.16 -33.34
N THR A 140 7.67 13.83 -34.32
CA THR A 140 6.46 14.64 -34.12
C THR A 140 5.22 13.75 -34.26
N PRO A 141 4.37 13.63 -33.22
CA PRO A 141 3.09 12.92 -33.33
C PRO A 141 2.21 13.55 -34.42
N LYS A 142 1.37 12.75 -35.06
CA LYS A 142 0.45 13.28 -36.08
C LYS A 142 -0.57 14.25 -35.44
N ALA A 143 -0.79 15.37 -36.12
CA ALA A 143 -1.58 16.49 -35.60
C ALA A 143 -3.11 16.35 -35.81
N ASP A 144 -3.57 15.32 -36.51
CA ASP A 144 -4.99 15.06 -36.79
C ASP A 144 -5.80 14.63 -35.56
N ARG A 145 -5.14 14.19 -34.47
CA ARG A 145 -5.79 13.93 -33.19
C ARG A 145 -4.86 14.30 -32.01
N PRO A 146 -5.41 14.53 -30.80
CA PRO A 146 -4.61 14.78 -29.61
C PRO A 146 -3.65 13.63 -29.30
N VAL A 147 -2.51 13.95 -28.68
CA VAL A 147 -1.54 12.96 -28.21
C VAL A 147 -2.20 12.03 -27.18
N THR A 148 -2.11 10.73 -27.40
CA THR A 148 -2.81 9.70 -26.61
C THR A 148 -2.07 9.31 -25.33
N ALA A 149 -0.73 9.25 -25.39
CA ALA A 149 0.14 8.88 -24.28
C ALA A 149 1.56 9.43 -24.47
N ASP A 150 2.30 9.54 -23.37
CA ASP A 150 3.75 9.75 -23.38
C ASP A 150 4.47 8.41 -23.20
N ILE A 151 5.49 8.13 -24.02
CA ILE A 151 6.35 6.95 -23.92
C ILE A 151 7.77 7.42 -23.57
N ILE A 152 8.34 6.93 -22.48
CA ILE A 152 9.67 7.34 -22.01
C ILE A 152 10.61 6.15 -21.97
N ALA A 153 11.66 6.19 -22.79
CA ALA A 153 12.72 5.20 -22.84
C ALA A 153 13.91 5.61 -21.96
N ILE A 154 14.33 4.74 -21.05
CA ILE A 154 15.42 4.96 -20.08
C ILE A 154 16.48 3.87 -20.27
N THR A 155 17.68 4.28 -20.67
CA THR A 155 18.81 3.37 -20.88
C THR A 155 19.48 2.94 -19.57
N GLY A 156 20.34 1.92 -19.62
CA GLY A 156 21.10 1.38 -18.50
C GLY A 156 22.46 2.02 -18.22
N LEU A 157 23.22 1.35 -17.35
CA LEU A 157 24.56 1.73 -16.94
C LEU A 157 25.52 1.65 -18.13
N ASP A 158 26.39 2.65 -18.26
CA ASP A 158 27.26 2.87 -19.43
C ASP A 158 26.52 2.97 -20.78
N GLY A 159 25.19 3.08 -20.74
CA GLY A 159 24.33 3.24 -21.91
C GLY A 159 24.45 4.59 -22.59
N HIS A 160 23.93 4.69 -23.81
CA HIS A 160 23.78 5.95 -24.54
C HIS A 160 22.31 6.13 -24.90
N ALA A 161 21.71 7.28 -24.60
CA ALA A 161 20.25 7.46 -24.70
C ALA A 161 19.70 7.15 -26.10
N TYR A 162 20.32 7.66 -27.17
CA TYR A 162 19.96 7.26 -28.54
C TYR A 162 20.52 5.88 -28.97
N GLY A 163 21.82 5.66 -28.77
CA GLY A 163 22.54 4.48 -29.29
C GLY A 163 22.15 3.15 -28.66
N SER A 164 21.57 3.14 -27.47
CA SER A 164 21.15 1.89 -26.79
C SER A 164 19.99 1.21 -27.51
N TRP A 165 19.12 2.00 -28.14
CA TRP A 165 17.94 1.52 -28.88
C TRP A 165 18.21 1.39 -30.39
N ARG A 166 19.47 1.56 -30.81
CA ARG A 166 19.89 1.51 -32.21
C ARG A 166 20.46 0.14 -32.55
N ALA A 167 19.91 -0.47 -33.59
CA ALA A 167 20.41 -1.73 -34.12
C ALA A 167 21.82 -1.60 -34.70
N LYS A 168 22.61 -2.68 -34.60
CA LYS A 168 23.96 -2.78 -35.19
C LYS A 168 23.96 -3.07 -36.71
N GLY A 169 22.78 -3.21 -37.32
CA GLY A 169 22.64 -3.53 -38.75
C GLY A 169 23.08 -2.39 -39.68
N ASN A 170 23.18 -2.70 -40.98
CA ASN A 170 23.62 -1.78 -42.05
C ASN A 170 22.80 -0.47 -42.15
N LEU A 171 21.52 -0.50 -41.79
CA LEU A 171 20.66 0.67 -41.80
C LEU A 171 20.73 1.50 -40.51
N GLY A 172 21.35 0.98 -39.45
CA GLY A 172 21.49 1.66 -38.16
C GLY A 172 20.18 2.22 -37.61
N ARG A 173 19.06 1.51 -37.77
CA ARG A 173 17.75 2.01 -37.35
C ARG A 173 17.63 2.00 -35.83
N MET A 174 17.10 3.10 -35.29
CA MET A 174 16.68 3.25 -33.90
C MET A 174 15.16 3.06 -33.84
N TRP A 175 14.69 1.94 -33.31
CA TRP A 175 13.33 1.44 -33.53
C TRP A 175 12.25 2.36 -32.91
N LEU A 176 12.52 2.98 -31.76
CA LEU A 176 11.62 3.96 -31.12
C LEU A 176 11.37 5.18 -32.02
N ARG A 177 12.33 5.53 -32.89
CA ARG A 177 12.22 6.63 -33.86
C ARG A 177 11.69 6.16 -35.21
N HIS A 178 12.20 5.07 -35.73
CA HIS A 178 12.03 4.70 -37.15
C HIS A 178 10.84 3.76 -37.40
N PHE A 179 10.47 2.96 -36.41
CA PHE A 179 9.39 1.98 -36.51
C PHE A 179 8.20 2.47 -35.70
N LEU A 180 8.41 2.76 -34.41
CA LEU A 180 7.35 3.16 -33.49
C LEU A 180 6.65 4.47 -33.91
N SER A 181 7.33 5.38 -34.60
CA SER A 181 6.69 6.58 -35.18
C SER A 181 5.60 6.28 -36.21
N LYS A 182 5.66 5.12 -36.86
CA LYS A 182 4.66 4.66 -37.83
C LYS A 182 3.57 3.83 -37.16
N ASP A 183 3.96 3.07 -36.15
CA ASP A 183 3.13 2.07 -35.50
C ASP A 183 2.32 2.62 -34.30
N LEU A 184 2.84 3.66 -33.63
CA LEU A 184 2.18 4.48 -32.60
C LEU A 184 2.33 5.98 -32.93
N PRO A 185 1.77 6.45 -34.05
CA PRO A 185 2.01 7.81 -34.55
C PRO A 185 1.40 8.93 -33.69
N TYR A 186 0.66 8.57 -32.65
CA TYR A 186 -0.09 9.48 -31.80
C TYR A 186 0.39 9.48 -30.34
N CYS A 187 1.35 8.62 -30.02
CA CYS A 187 2.08 8.70 -28.77
C CYS A 187 3.27 9.64 -28.92
N ARG A 188 3.57 10.41 -27.87
CA ARG A 188 4.77 11.21 -27.77
C ARG A 188 5.89 10.36 -27.20
N THR A 189 6.80 9.88 -28.05
CA THR A 189 7.91 9.04 -27.62
C THR A 189 9.18 9.86 -27.39
N MET A 190 9.78 9.68 -26.22
CA MET A 190 10.97 10.38 -25.75
C MET A 190 12.00 9.38 -25.22
N THR A 191 13.28 9.73 -25.33
CA THR A 191 14.35 9.08 -24.57
C THR A 191 14.85 10.02 -23.47
N TYR A 192 15.20 9.45 -22.32
CA TYR A 192 15.87 10.16 -21.24
C TYR A 192 17.34 9.70 -21.15
N GLY A 193 18.26 10.65 -21.28
CA GLY A 193 19.70 10.40 -21.10
C GLY A 193 20.23 11.01 -19.82
N TYR A 194 21.21 10.33 -19.24
CA TYR A 194 21.93 10.76 -18.04
C TYR A 194 23.36 10.23 -18.12
N ASN A 195 24.31 10.88 -17.42
CA ASN A 195 25.71 10.50 -17.49
C ASN A 195 25.98 9.23 -16.66
N SER A 196 25.70 8.05 -17.22
CA SER A 196 25.99 6.75 -16.61
C SER A 196 27.32 6.15 -17.07
N LYS A 197 28.16 6.91 -17.78
CA LYS A 197 29.43 6.43 -18.30
C LYS A 197 30.36 6.05 -17.15
N LEU A 198 30.85 4.81 -17.18
CA LEU A 198 31.75 4.28 -16.15
C LEU A 198 33.13 4.93 -16.24
N SER A 199 33.52 5.36 -17.44
CA SER A 199 34.76 6.12 -17.69
C SER A 199 34.69 7.58 -17.20
N ALA A 200 33.48 8.12 -16.95
CA ALA A 200 33.31 9.48 -16.47
C ALA A 200 33.58 9.58 -14.96
N ARG A 201 34.10 10.73 -14.51
CA ARG A 201 34.41 11.02 -13.10
C ARG A 201 33.19 11.47 -12.28
N GLY A 202 31.98 11.11 -12.68
CA GLY A 202 30.76 11.44 -11.94
C GLY A 202 30.69 10.70 -10.60
N ILE A 203 30.17 11.38 -9.57
CA ILE A 203 29.95 10.84 -8.22
C ILE A 203 28.50 10.45 -7.95
N ASP A 204 27.64 10.55 -8.98
CA ASP A 204 26.19 10.37 -8.85
C ASP A 204 25.82 8.95 -8.39
N THR A 205 24.89 8.91 -7.44
CA THR A 205 24.29 7.68 -6.89
C THR A 205 22.94 7.36 -7.53
N ILE A 206 22.30 6.25 -7.17
CA ILE A 206 20.92 5.94 -7.60
C ILE A 206 19.98 7.11 -7.29
N MET A 207 20.13 7.70 -6.11
CA MET A 207 19.31 8.82 -5.64
C MET A 207 19.45 10.05 -6.54
N ASP A 208 20.68 10.37 -6.96
CA ASP A 208 20.97 11.54 -7.78
C ASP A 208 20.40 11.36 -9.19
N TYR A 209 20.53 10.17 -9.78
CA TYR A 209 19.90 9.86 -11.07
C TYR A 209 18.38 9.88 -11.03
N SER A 210 17.77 9.33 -9.97
CA SER A 210 16.32 9.43 -9.80
C SER A 210 15.87 10.87 -9.62
N ARG A 211 16.63 11.69 -8.88
CA ARG A 211 16.36 13.12 -8.75
C ARG A 211 16.43 13.81 -10.11
N GLY A 212 17.47 13.54 -10.90
CA GLY A 212 17.60 14.06 -12.27
C GLY A 212 16.41 13.69 -13.16
N LEU A 213 15.92 12.44 -13.09
CA LEU A 213 14.75 12.00 -13.83
C LEU A 213 13.49 12.73 -13.37
N MET A 214 13.27 12.85 -12.04
CA MET A 214 12.15 13.58 -11.46
C MET A 214 12.14 15.05 -11.87
N GLU A 215 13.28 15.75 -11.82
CA GLU A 215 13.39 17.14 -12.25
C GLU A 215 13.13 17.31 -13.75
N GLY A 216 13.58 16.36 -14.57
CA GLY A 216 13.22 16.37 -15.99
C GLY A 216 11.72 16.13 -16.22
N LEU A 217 11.10 15.20 -15.49
CA LEU A 217 9.66 14.92 -15.57
C LEU A 217 8.82 16.15 -15.17
N LYS A 218 9.24 16.89 -14.13
CA LYS A 218 8.62 18.17 -13.72
C LYS A 218 8.57 19.16 -14.88
N LYS A 219 9.66 19.27 -15.66
CA LYS A 219 9.76 20.20 -16.79
C LYS A 219 8.84 19.81 -17.95
N ILE A 220 8.77 18.51 -18.30
CA ILE A 220 8.02 18.06 -19.49
C ILE A 220 6.55 17.76 -19.21
N ARG A 221 6.15 17.65 -17.93
CA ARG A 221 4.77 17.43 -17.47
C ARG A 221 4.32 18.54 -16.51
N ASN A 222 4.49 19.77 -16.96
CA ASN A 222 4.28 21.00 -16.18
C ASN A 222 2.82 21.50 -16.18
N THR A 223 1.95 20.98 -17.05
CA THR A 223 0.52 21.33 -17.08
C THR A 223 -0.35 20.22 -16.48
N GLU A 224 -1.60 20.52 -16.13
CA GLU A 224 -2.55 19.52 -15.66
C GLU A 224 -2.85 18.45 -16.71
N GLU A 225 -3.09 18.86 -17.96
CA GLU A 225 -3.31 17.92 -19.08
C GLU A 225 -2.13 16.96 -19.23
N LEU A 226 -0.90 17.48 -19.20
CA LEU A 226 0.30 16.65 -19.31
C LEU A 226 0.46 15.74 -18.10
N ARG A 227 0.14 16.19 -16.89
CA ARG A 227 0.19 15.34 -15.68
C ARG A 227 -0.80 14.18 -15.75
N GLN A 228 -1.99 14.38 -16.30
CA GLN A 228 -3.04 13.37 -16.40
C GLN A 228 -2.92 12.48 -17.65
N ARG A 229 -2.07 12.84 -18.62
CA ARG A 229 -1.85 12.03 -19.83
C ARG A 229 -1.25 10.66 -19.47
N PRO A 230 -1.75 9.54 -20.01
CA PRO A 230 -1.14 8.23 -19.79
C PRO A 230 0.36 8.20 -20.04
N LEU A 231 1.10 7.50 -19.18
CA LEU A 231 2.55 7.40 -19.22
C LEU A 231 3.00 5.94 -19.29
N PHE A 232 3.79 5.60 -20.31
CA PHE A 232 4.39 4.28 -20.51
C PHE A 232 5.90 4.38 -20.39
N PHE A 233 6.51 3.47 -19.65
CA PHE A 233 7.97 3.41 -19.52
C PHE A 233 8.56 2.23 -20.30
N ILE A 234 9.72 2.45 -20.90
CA ILE A 234 10.57 1.42 -21.49
C ILE A 234 11.91 1.53 -20.81
N ALA A 235 12.23 0.61 -19.92
CA ALA A 235 13.46 0.67 -19.14
C ALA A 235 14.37 -0.50 -19.46
N HIS A 236 15.67 -0.24 -19.54
CA HIS A 236 16.70 -1.26 -19.75
C HIS A 236 17.73 -1.23 -18.62
N SER A 237 18.06 -2.41 -18.09
CA SER A 237 19.14 -2.58 -17.11
C SER A 237 19.01 -1.58 -15.93
N PHE A 238 20.08 -0.86 -15.58
CA PHE A 238 20.09 0.16 -14.51
C PHE A 238 19.01 1.24 -14.65
N GLY A 239 18.51 1.52 -15.87
CA GLY A 239 17.41 2.46 -16.09
C GLY A 239 16.12 2.06 -15.38
N GLY A 240 15.87 0.75 -15.21
CA GLY A 240 14.74 0.25 -14.45
C GLY A 240 14.89 0.44 -12.95
N ILE A 241 16.11 0.40 -12.41
CA ILE A 241 16.38 0.72 -11.00
C ILE A 241 16.08 2.20 -10.73
N ILE A 242 16.53 3.10 -11.62
CA ILE A 242 16.24 4.54 -11.51
C ILE A 242 14.73 4.79 -11.57
N LEU A 243 14.04 4.13 -12.49
CA LEU A 243 12.58 4.23 -12.65
C LEU A 243 11.85 3.73 -11.41
N ALA A 244 12.20 2.55 -10.89
CA ALA A 244 11.59 1.99 -9.70
C ALA A 244 11.74 2.95 -8.50
N HIS A 245 12.93 3.51 -8.31
CA HIS A 245 13.19 4.43 -7.21
C HIS A 245 12.40 5.75 -7.39
N CYS A 246 12.32 6.26 -8.61
CA CYS A 246 11.51 7.41 -8.99
C CYS A 246 10.02 7.20 -8.64
N LEU A 247 9.45 6.05 -9.00
CA LEU A 247 8.04 5.74 -8.75
C LEU A 247 7.74 5.51 -7.25
N VAL A 248 8.63 4.83 -6.52
CA VAL A 248 8.50 4.68 -5.05
C VAL A 248 8.52 6.05 -4.37
N LYS A 249 9.43 6.94 -4.78
CA LYS A 249 9.47 8.31 -4.27
C LYS A 249 8.24 9.12 -4.65
N ALA A 250 7.70 8.92 -5.85
CA ALA A 250 6.48 9.59 -6.30
C ALA A 250 5.28 9.31 -5.38
N VAL A 251 5.11 8.07 -4.90
CA VAL A 251 4.03 7.72 -3.96
C VAL A 251 4.23 8.31 -2.57
N GLN A 252 5.48 8.43 -2.12
CA GLN A 252 5.83 9.04 -0.83
C GLN A 252 5.75 10.58 -0.85
N THR A 253 5.54 11.19 -2.02
CA THR A 253 5.58 12.64 -2.20
C THR A 253 4.20 13.26 -1.99
N ASN A 254 4.13 14.31 -1.18
CA ASN A 254 2.92 15.08 -0.96
C ASN A 254 2.49 15.80 -2.26
N GLU A 255 1.21 15.67 -2.62
CA GLU A 255 0.64 16.27 -3.83
C GLU A 255 0.61 17.80 -3.75
N ASP A 256 0.50 18.38 -2.55
CA ASP A 256 0.50 19.84 -2.35
C ASP A 256 1.88 20.47 -2.62
N ASP A 257 2.97 19.77 -2.27
CA ASP A 257 4.34 20.28 -2.41
C ASP A 257 4.89 20.08 -3.83
N HIS A 258 4.61 18.91 -4.42
CA HIS A 258 5.18 18.51 -5.71
C HIS A 258 4.15 17.75 -6.57
N PRO A 259 3.18 18.46 -7.15
CA PRO A 259 2.02 17.82 -7.76
C PRO A 259 2.36 17.02 -9.02
N THR A 260 3.37 17.42 -9.81
CA THR A 260 3.81 16.61 -10.96
C THR A 260 4.41 15.28 -10.52
N ILE A 261 5.18 15.26 -9.42
CA ILE A 261 5.83 14.03 -8.94
C ILE A 261 4.81 13.12 -8.29
N ALA A 262 3.98 13.65 -7.39
CA ALA A 262 2.93 12.88 -6.72
C ALA A 262 1.97 12.21 -7.72
N THR A 263 1.72 12.85 -8.87
CA THR A 263 0.81 12.31 -9.91
C THR A 263 1.46 11.31 -10.86
N LEU A 264 2.79 11.12 -10.83
CA LEU A 264 3.48 10.15 -11.70
C LEU A 264 2.95 8.73 -11.52
N HIS A 265 2.71 8.32 -10.27
CA HIS A 265 2.19 6.98 -9.99
C HIS A 265 0.77 6.79 -10.55
N LYS A 266 -0.09 7.83 -10.51
CA LYS A 266 -1.45 7.82 -11.08
C LYS A 266 -1.41 7.73 -12.62
N ALA A 267 -0.52 8.50 -13.25
CA ALA A 267 -0.37 8.57 -14.70
C ALA A 267 0.31 7.36 -15.35
N THR A 268 1.19 6.68 -14.61
CA THR A 268 1.91 5.51 -15.12
C THR A 268 0.94 4.36 -15.31
N TYR A 269 0.70 3.95 -16.55
CA TYR A 269 -0.22 2.85 -16.86
C TYR A 269 0.50 1.50 -16.88
N GLY A 270 1.60 1.41 -17.61
CA GLY A 270 2.35 0.18 -17.81
C GLY A 270 3.81 0.45 -18.18
N MET A 271 4.62 -0.61 -18.10
CA MET A 271 6.05 -0.53 -18.33
C MET A 271 6.59 -1.80 -18.99
N LEU A 272 7.54 -1.63 -19.91
CA LEU A 272 8.36 -2.69 -20.50
C LEU A 272 9.73 -2.68 -19.84
N LEU A 273 10.09 -3.77 -19.18
CA LEU A 273 11.30 -3.92 -18.38
C LEU A 273 12.25 -4.94 -19.03
N PHE A 274 13.41 -4.48 -19.50
CA PHE A 274 14.40 -5.31 -20.21
C PHE A 274 15.64 -5.57 -19.34
N GLY A 275 15.79 -6.78 -18.81
CA GLY A 275 16.96 -7.23 -18.05
C GLY A 275 17.28 -6.38 -16.82
N ILE A 276 16.26 -5.94 -16.07
CA ILE A 276 16.45 -5.04 -14.92
C ILE A 276 17.06 -5.83 -13.75
N PRO A 277 18.22 -5.45 -13.20
CA PRO A 277 18.83 -6.19 -12.10
C PRO A 277 18.20 -5.80 -10.75
N HIS A 278 16.95 -6.19 -10.51
CA HIS A 278 16.19 -5.79 -9.30
C HIS A 278 16.85 -6.20 -7.98
N LYS A 279 17.61 -7.31 -7.97
CA LYS A 279 18.38 -7.79 -6.80
C LYS A 279 19.88 -7.41 -6.86
N GLY A 280 20.26 -6.54 -7.79
CA GLY A 280 21.62 -6.07 -8.00
C GLY A 280 22.40 -6.80 -9.10
N LEU A 281 23.60 -6.28 -9.35
CA LEU A 281 24.56 -6.68 -10.38
C LEU A 281 25.83 -7.26 -9.74
N VAL A 282 26.43 -8.24 -10.42
CA VAL A 282 27.81 -8.65 -10.11
C VAL A 282 28.75 -7.58 -10.65
N VAL A 283 29.35 -6.81 -9.74
CA VAL A 283 30.18 -5.63 -10.08
C VAL A 283 31.68 -5.90 -10.06
N ASP A 284 32.13 -7.09 -9.62
CA ASP A 284 33.56 -7.38 -9.39
C ASP A 284 34.40 -7.19 -10.67
N ASP A 285 33.91 -7.61 -11.84
CA ASP A 285 34.58 -7.37 -13.13
C ASP A 285 34.61 -5.89 -13.51
N ILE A 286 33.54 -5.15 -13.18
CA ILE A 286 33.44 -3.72 -13.46
C ILE A 286 34.44 -2.97 -12.58
N GLU A 287 34.55 -3.37 -11.31
CA GLU A 287 35.56 -2.85 -10.39
C GLU A 287 36.97 -3.21 -10.85
N GLN A 288 37.21 -4.42 -11.36
CA GLN A 288 38.50 -4.81 -11.97
C GLN A 288 38.85 -4.01 -13.23
N MET A 289 37.88 -3.69 -14.08
CA MET A 289 38.09 -2.80 -15.23
C MET A 289 38.42 -1.36 -14.79
N LEU A 290 38.05 -0.99 -13.58
CA LEU A 290 38.41 0.28 -12.94
C LEU A 290 39.65 0.16 -12.04
N ALA A 291 40.15 -1.07 -11.80
CA ALA A 291 41.23 -1.39 -10.87
C ALA A 291 42.59 -0.99 -11.46
N GLY A 292 42.89 0.29 -11.26
CA GLY A 292 44.18 0.94 -11.38
C GLY A 292 44.16 2.35 -10.78
N ARG A 293 43.07 2.69 -10.08
CA ARG A 293 42.76 4.00 -9.50
C ARG A 293 42.06 3.75 -8.16
N ASP A 294 42.82 3.66 -7.08
CA ASP A 294 42.23 3.65 -5.74
C ASP A 294 41.30 4.87 -5.61
N ASN A 295 40.09 4.65 -5.07
CA ASN A 295 39.06 5.68 -4.87
C ASN A 295 38.38 6.23 -6.16
N HIS A 296 37.98 5.35 -7.09
CA HIS A 296 37.22 5.77 -8.28
C HIS A 296 35.87 6.44 -7.89
N PRO A 297 35.48 7.60 -8.50
CA PRO A 297 34.24 8.32 -8.18
C PRO A 297 32.95 7.47 -8.27
N ARG A 298 32.98 6.40 -9.05
CA ARG A 298 31.86 5.46 -9.23
C ARG A 298 31.73 4.37 -8.17
N SER A 299 32.65 4.29 -7.21
CA SER A 299 32.65 3.25 -6.18
C SER A 299 31.32 3.23 -5.39
N ALA A 300 30.82 4.39 -4.96
CA ALA A 300 29.57 4.50 -4.22
C ALA A 300 28.37 3.96 -5.01
N LEU A 301 28.29 4.27 -6.30
CA LEU A 301 27.24 3.75 -7.19
C LEU A 301 27.35 2.23 -7.35
N LEU A 302 28.56 1.72 -7.59
CA LEU A 302 28.80 0.27 -7.76
C LEU A 302 28.42 -0.52 -6.51
N GLN A 303 28.68 0.02 -5.32
CA GLN A 303 28.24 -0.59 -4.06
C GLN A 303 26.71 -0.59 -3.91
N GLN A 304 26.02 0.49 -4.28
CA GLN A 304 24.55 0.54 -4.22
C GLN A 304 23.86 -0.43 -5.18
N ILE A 305 24.45 -0.68 -6.35
CA ILE A 305 23.87 -1.59 -7.36
C ILE A 305 24.35 -3.04 -7.21
N ARG A 306 25.21 -3.35 -6.23
CA ARG A 306 25.75 -4.69 -6.02
C ARG A 306 24.66 -5.67 -5.58
N VAL A 307 24.85 -6.95 -5.91
CA VAL A 307 24.01 -8.04 -5.38
C VAL A 307 23.98 -8.00 -3.84
N LYS A 308 22.80 -8.21 -3.23
CA LYS A 308 22.53 -8.10 -1.78
C LYS A 308 22.70 -6.69 -1.21
N SER A 309 22.41 -5.67 -2.01
CA SER A 309 22.29 -4.30 -1.50
C SER A 309 20.96 -4.15 -0.75
N ASP A 310 21.02 -3.81 0.55
CA ASP A 310 19.84 -3.53 1.39
C ASP A 310 18.94 -2.46 0.76
N LEU A 311 19.54 -1.49 0.06
CA LEU A 311 18.82 -0.44 -0.66
C LEU A 311 17.93 -1.05 -1.77
N LEU A 312 18.47 -1.97 -2.57
CA LEU A 312 17.74 -2.60 -3.66
C LEU A 312 16.66 -3.57 -3.15
N GLU A 313 16.92 -4.32 -2.08
CA GLU A 313 15.94 -5.24 -1.51
C GLU A 313 14.72 -4.49 -0.93
N ASN A 314 14.96 -3.41 -0.19
CA ASN A 314 13.90 -2.56 0.34
C ASN A 314 13.12 -1.89 -0.80
N GLN A 315 13.83 -1.30 -1.76
CA GLN A 315 13.21 -0.64 -2.91
C GLN A 315 12.41 -1.61 -3.77
N LEU A 316 12.87 -2.86 -3.95
CA LEU A 316 12.15 -3.89 -4.70
C LEU A 316 10.82 -4.23 -4.00
N THR A 317 10.82 -4.34 -2.67
CA THR A 317 9.60 -4.61 -1.90
C THR A 317 8.56 -3.51 -2.07
N ASP A 318 8.97 -2.25 -1.91
CA ASP A 318 8.11 -1.08 -2.10
C ASP A 318 7.60 -0.99 -3.55
N PHE A 319 8.48 -1.24 -4.51
CA PHE A 319 8.14 -1.20 -5.92
C PHE A 319 7.12 -2.30 -6.30
N LYS A 320 7.28 -3.53 -5.81
CA LYS A 320 6.31 -4.62 -6.01
C LYS A 320 4.94 -4.26 -5.46
N ASN A 321 4.87 -3.58 -4.31
CA ASN A 321 3.61 -3.12 -3.74
C ASN A 321 2.95 -2.02 -4.61
N LEU A 322 3.75 -1.14 -5.19
CA LEU A 322 3.29 -0.05 -6.06
C LEU A 322 2.73 -0.54 -7.40
N VAL A 323 3.37 -1.54 -8.03
CA VAL A 323 2.96 -1.99 -9.38
C VAL A 323 1.80 -2.99 -9.36
N ARG A 324 1.13 -3.20 -8.21
CA ARG A 324 0.11 -4.26 -8.07
C ARG A 324 -1.12 -4.08 -8.95
N ASP A 325 -1.41 -2.87 -9.36
CA ASP A 325 -2.54 -2.49 -10.20
C ASP A 325 -2.08 -1.89 -11.54
N ARG A 326 -0.88 -2.31 -11.99
CA ARG A 326 -0.23 -1.88 -13.24
C ARG A 326 0.06 -3.09 -14.13
N LYS A 327 0.16 -2.85 -15.44
CA LYS A 327 0.63 -3.87 -16.40
C LYS A 327 2.15 -3.82 -16.48
N VAL A 328 2.80 -4.92 -16.12
CA VAL A 328 4.26 -5.06 -16.19
C VAL A 328 4.60 -6.18 -17.15
N ASP A 329 5.45 -5.90 -18.12
CA ASP A 329 6.03 -6.92 -18.99
C ASP A 329 7.53 -6.98 -18.76
N SER A 330 8.02 -8.15 -18.37
CA SER A 330 9.44 -8.43 -18.08
C SER A 330 9.96 -9.49 -19.06
N ASP A 331 11.25 -9.50 -19.36
CA ASP A 331 11.85 -10.54 -20.19
C ASP A 331 12.26 -11.80 -19.41
N SER A 332 12.27 -12.96 -20.08
CA SER A 332 12.76 -14.24 -19.51
C SER A 332 13.75 -14.95 -20.46
N GLN A 333 14.73 -15.70 -19.93
CA GLN A 333 15.88 -16.21 -20.70
C GLN A 333 15.72 -17.62 -21.32
N ARG A 334 16.31 -17.79 -22.53
CA ARG A 334 16.90 -19.03 -23.09
C ARG A 334 18.19 -18.65 -23.86
N TRP A 335 19.35 -19.22 -23.50
CA TRP A 335 20.68 -18.82 -24.03
C TRP A 335 21.16 -19.60 -25.27
N GLU A 336 21.99 -18.95 -26.12
CA GLU A 336 23.27 -19.49 -26.64
C GLU A 336 24.18 -18.39 -27.28
N ARG A 337 25.45 -18.26 -26.83
CA ARG A 337 26.65 -18.03 -27.68
C ARG A 337 27.98 -18.09 -26.90
N THR A 338 29.00 -18.62 -27.61
CA THR A 338 30.34 -19.10 -27.21
C THR A 338 31.34 -18.03 -26.72
N GLY A 339 31.89 -18.22 -25.50
CA GLY A 339 33.03 -17.52 -24.88
C GLY A 339 33.04 -17.66 -23.34
N ASP A 340 34.18 -17.46 -22.66
CA ASP A 340 34.33 -17.67 -21.20
C ASP A 340 33.39 -16.77 -20.35
N PHE A 341 32.73 -17.36 -19.35
CA PHE A 341 31.43 -16.96 -18.80
C PHE A 341 31.48 -16.09 -17.52
N ILE A 342 30.74 -14.97 -17.47
CA ILE A 342 30.22 -14.37 -16.21
C ILE A 342 28.78 -13.84 -16.45
N THR A 343 27.80 -14.39 -15.72
CA THR A 343 26.40 -13.94 -15.73
C THR A 343 26.25 -12.69 -14.88
N LYS A 344 26.06 -11.51 -15.50
CA LYS A 344 25.98 -10.23 -14.77
C LYS A 344 24.62 -9.97 -14.09
N VAL A 345 23.54 -10.59 -14.58
CA VAL A 345 22.18 -10.49 -14.03
C VAL A 345 21.56 -11.89 -13.98
N ASP A 346 21.15 -12.34 -12.80
CA ASP A 346 20.42 -13.59 -12.60
C ASP A 346 18.96 -13.47 -13.11
N ASN A 347 18.36 -14.55 -13.61
CA ASN A 347 16.95 -14.63 -13.98
C ASN A 347 16.03 -14.20 -12.83
N ASP A 348 16.38 -14.60 -11.60
CA ASP A 348 15.64 -14.22 -10.39
C ASP A 348 15.81 -12.74 -10.01
N SER A 349 16.76 -12.04 -10.61
CA SER A 349 16.97 -10.60 -10.48
C SER A 349 16.25 -9.83 -11.59
N ALA A 350 16.11 -10.42 -12.79
CA ALA A 350 15.42 -9.84 -13.93
C ALA A 350 13.88 -9.81 -13.77
N LEU A 351 13.32 -10.74 -13.00
CA LEU A 351 11.88 -10.87 -12.78
C LEU A 351 11.45 -10.29 -11.42
N LEU A 352 10.28 -9.64 -11.39
CA LEU A 352 9.63 -9.18 -10.17
C LEU A 352 8.96 -10.32 -9.40
N GLN A 353 8.72 -11.47 -10.03
CA GLN A 353 8.02 -12.62 -9.45
C GLN A 353 6.60 -12.26 -8.99
N LEU A 354 5.90 -11.44 -9.78
CA LEU A 354 4.48 -11.15 -9.57
C LEU A 354 3.62 -12.27 -10.21
N PRO A 355 2.33 -12.37 -9.85
CA PRO A 355 1.41 -13.27 -10.54
C PRO A 355 1.40 -13.04 -12.06
N ASP A 356 1.24 -14.10 -12.85
CA ASP A 356 1.34 -14.03 -14.33
C ASP A 356 0.30 -13.11 -14.99
N PHE A 357 -0.81 -12.78 -14.31
CA PHE A 357 -1.78 -11.79 -14.80
C PHE A 357 -1.31 -10.33 -14.65
N MET A 358 -0.19 -10.10 -13.94
CA MET A 358 0.39 -8.79 -13.63
C MET A 358 1.77 -8.60 -14.24
N GLU A 359 2.60 -9.65 -14.19
CA GLU A 359 3.91 -9.71 -14.83
C GLU A 359 3.90 -10.76 -15.94
N GLU A 360 3.80 -10.30 -17.18
CA GLU A 360 3.91 -11.19 -18.34
C GLU A 360 5.37 -11.32 -18.76
N LYS A 361 5.80 -12.56 -19.01
CA LYS A 361 7.19 -12.90 -19.29
C LYS A 361 7.38 -13.08 -20.79
N ILE A 362 8.09 -12.15 -21.43
CA ILE A 362 8.35 -12.19 -22.88
C ILE A 362 9.73 -12.79 -23.12
N PRO A 363 9.85 -14.01 -23.67
CA PRO A 363 11.15 -14.62 -23.91
C PRO A 363 11.88 -13.92 -25.07
N LEU A 364 13.12 -13.49 -24.82
CA LEU A 364 13.99 -12.87 -25.84
C LEU A 364 15.30 -13.66 -25.98
N ASN A 365 15.58 -14.12 -27.21
CA ASN A 365 16.83 -14.82 -27.53
C ASN A 365 17.91 -13.81 -27.94
N SER A 366 18.43 -13.04 -26.99
CA SER A 366 19.50 -12.06 -27.23
C SER A 366 20.34 -11.81 -25.99
N ASP A 367 21.60 -11.39 -26.18
CA ASP A 367 22.43 -10.95 -25.05
C ASP A 367 21.89 -9.65 -24.42
N HIS A 368 22.26 -9.40 -23.16
CA HIS A 368 21.80 -8.25 -22.36
C HIS A 368 21.96 -6.89 -23.05
N SER A 369 22.97 -6.74 -23.91
CA SER A 369 23.27 -5.49 -24.63
C SER A 369 22.53 -5.34 -25.95
N MET A 370 22.01 -6.47 -26.49
CA MET A 370 21.35 -6.58 -27.79
C MET A 370 19.84 -6.72 -27.69
N MET A 371 19.30 -7.10 -26.53
CA MET A 371 17.87 -7.36 -26.29
C MET A 371 16.95 -6.16 -26.58
N VAL A 372 17.49 -4.94 -26.61
CA VAL A 372 16.76 -3.69 -26.89
C VAL A 372 17.08 -3.07 -28.27
N LYS A 373 17.81 -3.79 -29.12
CA LYS A 373 18.39 -3.29 -30.39
C LYS A 373 17.75 -3.90 -31.64
N PHE A 374 16.44 -3.76 -31.74
CA PHE A 374 15.65 -4.36 -32.83
C PHE A 374 16.01 -3.77 -34.20
N GLY A 375 16.42 -4.64 -35.12
CA GLY A 375 16.94 -4.24 -36.43
C GLY A 375 15.91 -4.06 -37.52
N ASN A 376 14.73 -4.66 -37.36
CA ASN A 376 13.67 -4.68 -38.36
C ASN A 376 12.29 -4.80 -37.71
N ARG A 377 11.23 -4.48 -38.46
CA ARG A 377 9.84 -4.48 -37.95
C ARG A 377 9.26 -5.88 -37.70
N ASN A 378 9.91 -6.94 -38.18
CA ASN A 378 9.50 -8.34 -37.97
C ASN A 378 10.32 -9.00 -36.85
N ASP A 379 11.16 -8.24 -36.15
CA ASP A 379 11.90 -8.74 -34.99
C ASP A 379 10.92 -9.15 -33.89
N ILE A 380 11.09 -10.34 -33.34
CA ILE A 380 10.18 -10.90 -32.33
C ILE A 380 10.13 -9.97 -31.12
N GLY A 381 11.28 -9.44 -30.67
CA GLY A 381 11.29 -8.53 -29.53
C GLY A 381 10.58 -7.20 -29.82
N TYR A 382 10.70 -6.69 -31.04
CA TYR A 382 9.97 -5.49 -31.43
C TYR A 382 8.46 -5.73 -31.54
N THR A 383 8.05 -6.82 -32.19
CA THR A 383 6.62 -7.15 -32.36
C THR A 383 5.94 -7.38 -31.01
N SER A 384 6.57 -8.13 -30.09
CA SER A 384 6.05 -8.28 -28.73
C SER A 384 5.96 -6.96 -27.97
N ALA A 385 6.99 -6.11 -28.04
CA ALA A 385 6.95 -4.78 -27.42
C ALA A 385 5.85 -3.89 -28.04
N LEU A 386 5.67 -3.96 -29.35
CA LEU A 386 4.65 -3.19 -30.07
C LEU A 386 3.25 -3.63 -29.67
N ASP A 387 2.98 -4.94 -29.62
CA ASP A 387 1.67 -5.49 -29.24
C ASP A 387 1.24 -4.98 -27.86
N LYS A 388 2.17 -4.96 -26.89
CA LYS A 388 1.94 -4.42 -25.55
C LYS A 388 1.69 -2.92 -25.54
N LEU A 389 2.50 -2.15 -26.25
CA LEU A 389 2.31 -0.70 -26.31
C LEU A 389 1.00 -0.31 -27.01
N GLN A 390 0.57 -1.07 -28.02
CA GLN A 390 -0.73 -0.88 -28.67
C GLN A 390 -1.88 -1.20 -27.71
N GLN A 391 -1.76 -2.27 -26.93
CA GLN A 391 -2.72 -2.58 -25.86
C GLN A 391 -2.76 -1.45 -24.82
N PHE A 392 -1.59 -0.93 -24.42
CA PHE A 392 -1.51 0.19 -23.48
C PHE A 392 -2.21 1.43 -24.05
N GLU A 393 -1.95 1.80 -25.32
CA GLU A 393 -2.61 2.97 -25.95
C GLU A 393 -4.14 2.85 -25.94
N GLN A 394 -4.69 1.65 -26.17
CA GLN A 394 -6.13 1.40 -26.22
C GLN A 394 -6.81 1.51 -24.85
N GLU A 395 -6.18 0.97 -23.79
CA GLU A 395 -6.82 0.84 -22.48
C GLU A 395 -6.49 2.00 -21.53
N ALA A 396 -5.31 2.61 -21.67
CA ALA A 396 -4.75 3.48 -20.64
C ALA A 396 -5.57 4.75 -20.40
N SER A 397 -6.22 5.32 -21.42
CA SER A 397 -6.97 6.58 -21.26
C SER A 397 -8.07 6.44 -20.20
N ASN A 398 -8.85 5.35 -20.24
CA ASN A 398 -9.95 5.13 -19.29
C ASN A 398 -9.42 4.86 -17.88
N VAL A 399 -8.38 4.03 -17.77
CA VAL A 399 -7.81 3.66 -16.48
C VAL A 399 -7.11 4.84 -15.80
N VAL A 400 -6.30 5.59 -16.54
CA VAL A 400 -5.60 6.77 -16.01
C VAL A 400 -6.60 7.87 -15.70
N LYS A 401 -7.58 8.16 -16.57
CA LYS A 401 -8.66 9.10 -16.25
C LYS A 401 -9.39 8.68 -14.99
N ALA A 402 -9.71 7.41 -14.78
CA ALA A 402 -10.35 6.93 -13.56
C ALA A 402 -9.50 7.20 -12.29
N ARG A 403 -8.16 7.11 -12.39
CA ARG A 403 -7.24 7.43 -11.29
C ARG A 403 -7.14 8.93 -10.97
N PHE A 404 -7.40 9.80 -11.94
CA PHE A 404 -7.32 11.27 -11.81
C PHE A 404 -8.66 11.97 -11.64
N SER A 405 -9.74 11.40 -12.18
CA SER A 405 -11.09 11.82 -11.90
C SER A 405 -11.25 11.68 -10.41
N ARG A 406 -11.31 12.83 -9.76
CA ARG A 406 -11.54 13.03 -8.33
C ARG A 406 -12.97 12.58 -7.99
N VAL A 407 -13.27 11.31 -8.26
CA VAL A 407 -13.75 10.41 -7.25
C VAL A 407 -12.57 10.50 -6.24
N GLN A 408 -12.57 11.38 -5.24
CA GLN A 408 -13.14 10.95 -3.96
C GLN A 408 -13.52 9.51 -4.18
N ARG A 409 -12.63 8.54 -3.93
CA ARG A 409 -13.18 7.32 -3.37
C ARG A 409 -14.04 7.90 -2.25
N THR A 410 -15.33 8.10 -2.55
CA THR A 410 -16.35 7.68 -1.68
C THR A 410 -15.87 6.24 -1.45
N SER A 411 -15.03 6.09 -0.42
CA SER A 411 -15.40 5.22 0.67
C SER A 411 -16.90 5.22 0.62
N THR A 412 -17.42 4.21 -0.09
CA THR A 412 -18.83 4.13 -0.40
C THR A 412 -19.40 4.04 0.98
N VAL A 413 -19.86 5.17 1.55
CA VAL A 413 -19.91 5.32 2.99
C VAL A 413 -20.77 4.18 3.50
N LYS A 414 -20.14 3.23 4.21
CA LYS A 414 -20.82 2.02 4.65
C LYS A 414 -21.23 2.20 6.08
N TYR A 415 -22.42 1.72 6.37
CA TYR A 415 -22.97 1.66 7.71
C TYR A 415 -23.18 0.18 8.02
N PHE A 416 -22.19 -0.45 8.65
CA PHE A 416 -22.29 -1.82 9.13
C PHE A 416 -22.83 -1.79 10.56
N ILE A 417 -24.10 -1.40 10.71
CA ILE A 417 -24.81 -1.38 11.98
C ILE A 417 -25.84 -2.52 11.92
N PRO A 418 -25.74 -3.56 12.77
CA PRO A 418 -26.63 -4.73 12.73
C PRO A 418 -28.03 -4.45 13.30
N TYR A 419 -28.30 -3.21 13.70
CA TYR A 419 -29.49 -2.80 14.42
C TYR A 419 -30.24 -1.68 13.69
N THR A 420 -31.55 -1.64 13.89
CA THR A 420 -32.39 -0.50 13.51
C THR A 420 -32.35 0.60 14.58
N SER A 421 -32.63 1.84 14.17
CA SER A 421 -32.74 2.97 15.10
C SER A 421 -33.85 2.70 16.12
N ASN A 422 -33.58 2.95 17.41
CA ASN A 422 -34.55 2.81 18.47
C ASN A 422 -35.41 4.10 18.58
N PRO A 423 -36.70 4.08 18.19
CA PRO A 423 -37.56 5.27 18.28
C PRO A 423 -37.97 5.61 19.71
N ASP A 424 -37.87 4.66 20.64
CA ASP A 424 -38.21 4.82 22.06
C ASP A 424 -37.01 5.26 22.91
N PHE A 425 -35.91 5.71 22.30
CA PHE A 425 -34.75 6.20 23.04
C PHE A 425 -35.09 7.47 23.81
N VAL A 426 -34.78 7.48 25.12
CA VAL A 426 -35.14 8.57 26.04
C VAL A 426 -33.90 9.10 26.76
N GLY A 427 -33.79 10.42 26.84
CA GLY A 427 -32.81 11.10 27.70
C GLY A 427 -31.36 10.96 27.26
N ARG A 428 -30.44 10.88 28.24
CA ARG A 428 -28.98 10.72 28.04
C ARG A 428 -28.29 11.83 27.25
N SER A 429 -28.89 13.01 27.17
CA SER A 429 -28.37 14.17 26.42
C SER A 429 -26.99 14.59 26.87
N GLU A 430 -26.71 14.58 28.18
CA GLU A 430 -25.39 14.93 28.73
C GLU A 430 -24.31 13.93 28.30
N ILE A 431 -24.59 12.62 28.37
CA ILE A 431 -23.65 11.59 27.93
C ILE A 431 -23.36 11.72 26.43
N LEU A 432 -24.41 11.93 25.62
CA LEU A 432 -24.27 12.14 24.17
C LEU A 432 -23.47 13.41 23.85
N LYS A 433 -23.61 14.46 24.65
CA LYS A 433 -22.82 15.69 24.51
C LYS A 433 -21.35 15.43 24.81
N ILE A 434 -21.03 14.76 25.93
CA ILE A 434 -19.66 14.38 26.29
C ILE A 434 -19.04 13.51 25.19
N LEU A 435 -19.78 12.56 24.63
CA LEU A 435 -19.30 11.74 23.50
C LEU A 435 -18.97 12.58 22.26
N LYS A 436 -19.83 13.55 21.91
CA LYS A 436 -19.57 14.46 20.78
C LYS A 436 -18.28 15.25 20.99
N ASP A 437 -18.07 15.73 22.21
CA ASP A 437 -16.89 16.52 22.57
C ASP A 437 -15.61 15.66 22.59
N GLN A 438 -15.65 14.45 23.18
CA GLN A 438 -14.49 13.54 23.21
C GLN A 438 -14.08 13.01 21.83
N LEU A 439 -15.06 12.78 20.94
CA LEU A 439 -14.83 12.23 19.60
C LEU A 439 -14.60 13.30 18.52
N GLY A 440 -14.60 14.58 18.87
CA GLY A 440 -14.17 15.67 17.97
C GLY A 440 -15.18 16.08 16.90
N HIS A 441 -16.43 15.62 16.97
CA HIS A 441 -17.47 15.94 16.00
C HIS A 441 -18.20 17.28 16.30
N THR A 442 -17.61 18.14 17.13
CA THR A 442 -18.14 19.48 17.51
C THR A 442 -17.28 20.65 17.03
N GLN A 443 -15.97 20.49 16.76
CA GLN A 443 -15.09 21.56 16.21
C GLN A 443 -13.91 21.01 15.40
N GLN A 444 -13.61 21.63 14.25
CA GLN A 444 -12.38 21.38 13.48
C GLN A 444 -11.15 21.80 14.30
N THR A 445 -10.63 20.89 15.11
CA THR A 445 -9.32 21.05 15.75
C THR A 445 -8.36 20.07 15.10
N GLY A 446 -7.24 20.58 14.60
CA GLY A 446 -6.17 19.80 13.98
C GLY A 446 -5.39 18.96 15.00
N SER A 447 -6.08 18.13 15.77
CA SER A 447 -5.45 17.15 16.65
C SER A 447 -4.80 16.07 15.81
N THR A 448 -3.52 15.80 16.07
CA THR A 448 -2.75 14.76 15.39
C THR A 448 -2.99 13.36 15.97
N SER A 449 -3.77 13.23 17.05
CA SER A 449 -4.05 11.96 17.74
C SER A 449 -5.47 11.47 17.51
N GLN A 450 -5.62 10.16 17.28
CA GLN A 450 -6.91 9.48 17.14
C GLN A 450 -7.81 9.69 18.37
N ALA A 451 -9.08 10.08 18.15
CA ALA A 451 -10.05 10.23 19.23
C ALA A 451 -10.65 8.86 19.66
N ARG A 452 -10.65 8.59 20.97
CA ARG A 452 -11.20 7.37 21.56
C ARG A 452 -12.03 7.68 22.81
N ALA A 453 -13.24 7.16 22.87
CA ALA A 453 -14.14 7.29 24.02
C ALA A 453 -14.62 5.91 24.49
N SER A 454 -14.91 5.76 25.78
CA SER A 454 -15.45 4.51 26.34
C SER A 454 -16.64 4.79 27.24
N LEU A 455 -17.72 4.04 27.05
CA LEU A 455 -18.85 3.95 27.95
C LEU A 455 -18.71 2.71 28.83
N TYR A 456 -18.64 2.89 30.15
CA TYR A 456 -18.64 1.78 31.11
C TYR A 456 -19.80 1.83 32.09
N GLY A 457 -20.15 0.71 32.72
CA GLY A 457 -21.20 0.66 33.74
C GLY A 457 -21.90 -0.69 33.83
N LEU A 458 -22.87 -0.81 34.73
CA LEU A 458 -23.60 -2.05 34.99
C LEU A 458 -24.31 -2.61 33.73
N GLY A 459 -24.45 -3.93 33.68
CA GLY A 459 -25.29 -4.61 32.69
C GLY A 459 -26.72 -4.09 32.71
N GLY A 460 -27.28 -3.76 31.53
CA GLY A 460 -28.65 -3.22 31.42
C GLY A 460 -28.79 -1.70 31.58
N ALA A 461 -27.70 -0.97 31.84
CA ALA A 461 -27.72 0.50 31.99
C ALA A 461 -27.90 1.29 30.67
N GLY A 462 -27.86 0.62 29.51
CA GLY A 462 -28.15 1.23 28.20
C GLY A 462 -26.94 1.70 27.39
N LYS A 463 -25.71 1.27 27.72
CA LYS A 463 -24.47 1.64 27.00
C LYS A 463 -24.56 1.42 25.47
N THR A 464 -24.97 0.21 25.06
CA THR A 464 -25.17 -0.15 23.65
C THR A 464 -26.21 0.74 22.97
N GLN A 465 -27.29 1.10 23.67
CA GLN A 465 -28.33 2.00 23.14
C GLN A 465 -27.82 3.43 22.98
N ILE A 466 -26.97 3.91 23.89
CA ILE A 466 -26.33 5.24 23.78
C ILE A 466 -25.38 5.27 22.58
N ALA A 467 -24.54 4.23 22.41
CA ALA A 467 -23.65 4.11 21.26
C ALA A 467 -24.42 4.04 19.93
N LEU A 468 -25.53 3.30 19.90
CA LEU A 468 -26.41 3.18 18.74
C LEU A 468 -27.08 4.53 18.40
N GLN A 469 -27.60 5.23 19.40
CA GLN A 469 -28.20 6.56 19.22
C GLN A 469 -27.15 7.56 18.69
N TYR A 470 -25.93 7.50 19.21
CA TYR A 470 -24.83 8.32 18.72
C TYR A 470 -24.50 8.02 17.25
N ALA A 471 -24.39 6.74 16.88
CA ALA A 471 -24.12 6.32 15.50
C ALA A 471 -25.15 6.85 14.50
N PHE A 472 -26.46 6.73 14.81
CA PHE A 472 -27.52 7.24 13.96
C PHE A 472 -27.58 8.78 13.91
N GLN A 473 -27.23 9.47 14.99
CA GLN A 473 -27.08 10.93 14.96
C GLN A 473 -25.89 11.35 14.10
N LEU A 474 -24.78 10.62 14.17
CA LEU A 474 -23.59 10.88 13.36
C LEU A 474 -23.88 10.68 11.88
N GLN A 475 -24.53 9.58 11.51
CA GLN A 475 -24.97 9.33 10.12
C GLN A 475 -25.80 10.49 9.54
N LYS A 476 -26.69 11.07 10.35
CA LYS A 476 -27.54 12.21 9.92
C LYS A 476 -26.78 13.53 9.81
N THR A 477 -25.83 13.78 10.71
CA THR A 477 -25.12 15.07 10.81
C THR A 477 -23.84 15.11 9.99
N HIS A 478 -23.20 13.96 9.78
CA HIS A 478 -21.93 13.78 9.08
C HIS A 478 -22.04 12.57 8.12
N PRO A 479 -22.80 12.69 7.01
CA PRO A 479 -23.10 11.57 6.11
C PRO A 479 -21.88 11.02 5.35
N THR A 480 -20.72 11.69 5.46
CA THR A 480 -19.44 11.29 4.88
C THR A 480 -18.66 10.30 5.75
N VAL A 481 -19.07 10.09 7.01
CA VAL A 481 -18.38 9.22 7.97
C VAL A 481 -18.94 7.81 7.90
N SER A 482 -18.07 6.82 7.65
CA SER A 482 -18.46 5.40 7.68
C SER A 482 -18.61 4.91 9.12
N VAL A 483 -19.51 3.96 9.38
CA VAL A 483 -19.73 3.41 10.73
C VAL A 483 -19.57 1.89 10.73
N PHE A 484 -18.70 1.39 11.60
CA PHE A 484 -18.39 -0.02 11.74
C PHE A 484 -18.78 -0.51 13.14
N TRP A 485 -19.74 -1.43 13.23
CA TRP A 485 -20.11 -2.06 14.49
C TRP A 485 -19.37 -3.39 14.66
N ILE A 486 -18.53 -3.48 15.70
CA ILE A 486 -17.71 -4.65 16.02
C ILE A 486 -18.21 -5.26 17.32
N HIS A 487 -18.71 -6.50 17.25
CA HIS A 487 -19.05 -7.26 18.45
C HIS A 487 -17.80 -7.86 19.08
N ALA A 488 -17.50 -7.44 20.30
CA ALA A 488 -16.30 -7.81 21.05
C ALA A 488 -16.55 -8.83 22.16
N SER A 489 -17.73 -9.46 22.20
CA SER A 489 -18.05 -10.50 23.18
C SER A 489 -17.26 -11.80 23.01
N SER A 490 -16.64 -12.01 21.83
CA SER A 490 -15.71 -13.13 21.58
C SER A 490 -14.78 -12.82 20.40
N ALA A 491 -13.65 -13.54 20.32
CA ALA A 491 -12.71 -13.44 19.21
C ALA A 491 -13.35 -13.76 17.84
N ALA A 492 -14.25 -14.74 17.81
CA ALA A 492 -14.91 -15.18 16.57
C ALA A 492 -15.78 -14.07 15.98
N ARG A 493 -16.61 -13.42 16.80
CA ARG A 493 -17.48 -12.32 16.36
C ARG A 493 -16.70 -11.08 15.97
N PHE A 494 -15.60 -10.80 16.68
CA PHE A 494 -14.69 -9.71 16.32
C PHE A 494 -14.10 -9.92 14.91
N ARG A 495 -13.61 -11.13 14.62
CA ARG A 495 -13.07 -11.49 13.29
C ARG A 495 -14.14 -11.46 12.20
N GLN A 496 -15.34 -11.94 12.49
CA GLN A 496 -16.46 -11.91 11.54
C GLN A 496 -16.86 -10.48 11.16
N ALA A 497 -16.82 -9.54 12.10
CA ALA A 497 -17.10 -8.14 11.82
C ALA A 497 -16.03 -7.54 10.89
N PHE A 498 -14.75 -7.83 11.13
CA PHE A 498 -13.66 -7.43 10.24
C PHE A 498 -13.79 -8.05 8.84
N ALA A 499 -14.14 -9.34 8.75
CA ALA A 499 -14.40 -9.99 7.47
C ALA A 499 -15.54 -9.33 6.68
N SER A 500 -16.62 -8.94 7.38
CA SER A 500 -17.74 -8.20 6.77
C SER A 500 -17.30 -6.84 6.20
N ILE A 501 -16.41 -6.13 6.91
CA ILE A 501 -15.84 -4.86 6.41
C ILE A 501 -14.99 -5.11 5.17
N ALA A 502 -14.10 -6.10 5.21
CA ALA A 502 -13.24 -6.45 4.09
C ALA A 502 -14.04 -6.81 2.84
N GLN A 503 -15.09 -7.61 3.00
CA GLN A 503 -15.99 -7.99 1.91
C GLN A 503 -16.78 -6.79 1.39
N GLY A 504 -17.37 -5.98 2.27
CA GLY A 504 -18.26 -4.90 1.83
C GLY A 504 -17.56 -3.70 1.19
N TYR A 505 -16.24 -3.56 1.40
CA TYR A 505 -15.37 -2.61 0.68
C TYR A 505 -14.54 -3.26 -0.44
N ASP A 506 -14.67 -4.58 -0.66
CA ASP A 506 -13.89 -5.33 -1.65
C ASP A 506 -12.37 -5.12 -1.48
N ILE A 507 -11.89 -5.20 -0.23
CA ILE A 507 -10.49 -4.89 0.12
C ILE A 507 -9.56 -5.92 -0.56
N PRO A 508 -8.61 -5.50 -1.41
CA PRO A 508 -7.75 -6.43 -2.15
C PRO A 508 -7.07 -7.47 -1.24
N GLY A 509 -7.22 -8.75 -1.60
CA GLY A 509 -6.65 -9.87 -0.86
C GLY A 509 -7.59 -10.52 0.17
N TYR A 510 -8.81 -10.00 0.41
CA TYR A 510 -9.73 -10.58 1.41
C TYR A 510 -10.20 -12.02 1.11
N SER A 511 -10.15 -12.44 -0.15
CA SER A 511 -10.51 -13.78 -0.60
C SER A 511 -9.35 -14.79 -0.51
N GLU A 512 -8.16 -14.36 -0.11
CA GLU A 512 -7.00 -15.24 0.00
C GLU A 512 -7.06 -16.15 1.25
N PRO A 513 -6.92 -17.47 1.13
CA PRO A 513 -7.13 -18.42 2.24
C PRO A 513 -6.19 -18.27 3.45
N LYS A 514 -5.10 -17.50 3.33
CA LYS A 514 -4.05 -17.37 4.34
C LYS A 514 -3.84 -15.93 4.84
N VAL A 515 -4.66 -14.97 4.38
CA VAL A 515 -4.51 -13.57 4.81
C VAL A 515 -4.92 -13.40 6.26
N ASP A 516 -4.15 -12.63 7.04
CA ASP A 516 -4.62 -12.17 8.36
C ASP A 516 -5.65 -11.05 8.14
N MET A 517 -6.92 -11.42 8.25
CA MET A 517 -8.02 -10.52 7.98
C MET A 517 -8.03 -9.29 8.90
N LEU A 518 -7.62 -9.47 10.16
CA LEU A 518 -7.62 -8.37 11.12
C LEU A 518 -6.58 -7.31 10.74
N LEU A 519 -5.39 -7.76 10.34
CA LEU A 519 -4.32 -6.88 9.90
C LEU A 519 -4.63 -6.21 8.56
N LEU A 520 -5.26 -6.94 7.63
CA LEU A 520 -5.63 -6.38 6.32
C LEU A 520 -6.58 -5.19 6.47
N VAL A 521 -7.66 -5.35 7.23
CA VAL A 521 -8.64 -4.28 7.47
C VAL A 521 -8.03 -3.14 8.26
N LYS A 522 -7.20 -3.45 9.27
CA LYS A 522 -6.49 -2.42 10.04
C LYS A 522 -5.66 -1.52 9.11
N ASN A 523 -4.77 -2.11 8.31
CA ASN A 523 -3.89 -1.35 7.42
C ASN A 523 -4.71 -0.54 6.40
N TRP A 524 -5.79 -1.12 5.88
CA TRP A 524 -6.69 -0.43 4.97
C TRP A 524 -7.38 0.78 5.63
N LEU A 525 -7.84 0.66 6.88
CA LEU A 525 -8.46 1.78 7.60
C LEU A 525 -7.47 2.89 8.00
N GLU A 526 -6.18 2.56 8.10
CA GLU A 526 -5.09 3.50 8.42
C GLU A 526 -4.62 4.32 7.22
N GLU A 527 -4.91 3.89 5.99
CA GLU A 527 -4.64 4.65 4.77
C GLU A 527 -5.52 5.91 4.69
N LYS A 528 -4.93 7.06 4.36
CA LYS A 528 -5.60 8.38 4.39
C LYS A 528 -6.68 8.55 3.31
N ASP A 529 -6.65 7.73 2.26
CA ASP A 529 -7.50 7.89 1.08
C ASP A 529 -8.90 7.26 1.23
N HIS A 530 -9.20 6.60 2.37
CA HIS A 530 -10.47 5.89 2.60
C HIS A 530 -11.48 6.64 3.48
N GLY A 531 -11.27 7.94 3.70
CA GLY A 531 -12.22 8.83 4.37
C GLY A 531 -12.35 8.60 5.87
N GLU A 532 -13.18 9.42 6.52
CA GLU A 532 -13.41 9.35 7.96
C GLU A 532 -14.31 8.18 8.34
N TRP A 533 -14.05 7.60 9.51
CA TRP A 533 -14.83 6.47 10.01
C TRP A 533 -14.94 6.45 11.53
N LEU A 534 -16.04 5.88 12.03
CA LEU A 534 -16.29 5.55 13.43
C LEU A 534 -16.34 4.03 13.59
N MET A 535 -15.51 3.48 14.48
CA MET A 535 -15.58 2.07 14.89
C MET A 535 -16.16 1.96 16.29
N ILE A 536 -17.28 1.25 16.41
CA ILE A 536 -17.95 0.97 17.69
C ILE A 536 -17.58 -0.45 18.12
N ILE A 537 -16.88 -0.59 19.23
CA ILE A 537 -16.51 -1.88 19.82
C ILE A 537 -17.48 -2.16 20.96
N ASP A 538 -18.47 -3.01 20.70
CA ASP A 538 -19.58 -3.29 21.62
C ASP A 538 -19.32 -4.55 22.46
N ASN A 539 -19.60 -4.49 23.76
CA ASN A 539 -19.38 -5.57 24.74
C ASN A 539 -17.91 -6.00 24.89
N ALA A 540 -16.98 -5.05 24.94
CA ALA A 540 -15.56 -5.32 25.21
C ALA A 540 -15.31 -5.56 26.71
N ASP A 541 -15.80 -6.68 27.25
CA ASP A 541 -15.77 -6.95 28.70
C ASP A 541 -14.52 -7.74 29.15
N ASP A 542 -13.92 -8.50 28.23
CA ASP A 542 -12.83 -9.44 28.51
C ASP A 542 -11.43 -8.80 28.41
N MET A 543 -10.79 -8.58 29.57
CA MET A 543 -9.42 -8.06 29.65
C MET A 543 -8.37 -8.97 29.01
N GLN A 544 -8.52 -10.29 29.13
CA GLN A 544 -7.54 -11.25 28.61
C GLN A 544 -7.61 -11.33 27.09
N LEU A 545 -8.82 -11.28 26.52
CA LEU A 545 -9.01 -11.28 25.07
C LEU A 545 -8.35 -10.06 24.39
N PHE A 546 -8.43 -8.90 25.01
CA PHE A 546 -7.90 -7.66 24.44
C PHE A 546 -6.41 -7.44 24.71
N PHE A 547 -5.91 -7.81 25.90
CA PHE A 547 -4.56 -7.42 26.34
C PHE A 547 -3.65 -8.60 26.69
N GLY A 548 -4.13 -9.84 26.62
CA GLY A 548 -3.41 -11.04 27.05
C GLY A 548 -3.24 -11.13 28.57
N GLN A 549 -2.57 -12.20 29.02
CA GLN A 549 -2.23 -12.35 30.44
C GLN A 549 -1.04 -11.45 30.84
N PRO A 550 -1.06 -10.85 32.04
CA PRO A 550 0.09 -10.11 32.56
C PRO A 550 1.31 -11.03 32.73
N ALA A 551 2.51 -10.51 32.41
CA ALA A 551 3.76 -11.27 32.29
C ALA A 551 4.32 -11.91 33.59
N GLY A 552 3.51 -12.08 34.65
CA GLY A 552 3.96 -12.53 35.97
C GLY A 552 3.26 -13.78 36.53
N THR A 553 2.22 -14.32 35.89
CA THR A 553 1.42 -15.44 36.45
C THR A 553 1.78 -16.83 35.87
N ALA A 554 2.82 -16.92 35.04
CA ALA A 554 3.33 -18.21 34.56
C ALA A 554 4.12 -18.93 35.67
N MET A 555 3.41 -19.53 36.62
CA MET A 555 3.95 -20.57 37.49
C MET A 555 4.19 -21.83 36.65
N ASN A 556 5.27 -21.86 35.88
CA ASN A 556 6.05 -23.03 35.44
C ASN A 556 6.89 -22.69 34.19
N PRO A 557 8.23 -22.55 34.32
CA PRO A 557 9.12 -22.28 33.18
C PRO A 557 9.29 -23.47 32.21
N ASP A 558 8.91 -24.69 32.62
CA ASP A 558 9.34 -25.92 31.95
C ASP A 558 8.35 -26.47 30.91
N THR A 559 7.21 -25.81 30.67
CA THR A 559 6.25 -26.19 29.60
C THR A 559 6.23 -25.22 28.42
N ALA A 560 7.34 -24.50 28.19
CA ALA A 560 7.50 -23.66 27.00
C ALA A 560 7.80 -24.50 25.73
N THR A 561 6.87 -25.36 25.33
CA THR A 561 6.85 -25.94 23.99
C THR A 561 6.37 -24.88 22.99
N SER A 562 7.32 -24.31 22.23
CA SER A 562 7.19 -23.52 20.99
C SER A 562 6.20 -22.34 20.97
N PRO A 563 6.48 -21.23 20.25
CA PRO A 563 5.50 -20.17 20.05
C PRO A 563 4.39 -20.69 19.12
N SER A 564 3.35 -21.28 19.70
CA SER A 564 2.16 -21.70 18.94
C SER A 564 1.38 -20.46 18.51
N LYS A 565 0.80 -20.50 17.30
CA LYS A 565 -0.09 -19.49 16.72
C LYS A 565 -1.23 -19.03 17.65
N ALA A 566 -1.53 -19.78 18.72
CA ALA A 566 -2.57 -19.47 19.70
C ALA A 566 -2.26 -18.25 20.59
N LYS A 567 -0.98 -17.96 20.88
CA LYS A 567 -0.63 -16.74 21.65
C LYS A 567 -0.95 -15.46 20.88
N ASP A 568 -0.99 -15.52 19.55
CA ASP A 568 -1.39 -14.38 18.75
C ASP A 568 -2.91 -14.15 18.70
N GLU A 569 -3.71 -15.09 19.20
CA GLU A 569 -5.17 -14.97 19.18
C GLU A 569 -5.73 -14.13 20.34
N MET A 570 -4.95 -13.91 21.41
CA MET A 570 -5.41 -13.33 22.69
C MET A 570 -4.99 -11.86 22.92
N ASN A 571 -4.77 -11.09 21.86
CA ASN A 571 -4.52 -9.66 21.97
C ASN A 571 -5.19 -8.94 20.81
N LEU A 572 -6.50 -8.73 20.93
CA LEU A 572 -7.29 -8.06 19.89
C LEU A 572 -7.03 -6.55 19.81
N ALA A 573 -6.56 -5.93 20.91
CA ALA A 573 -6.36 -4.48 20.96
C ALA A 573 -5.32 -3.99 19.93
N ARG A 574 -4.34 -4.82 19.56
CA ARG A 574 -3.31 -4.47 18.55
C ARG A 574 -3.86 -4.29 17.13
N TYR A 575 -5.03 -4.87 16.86
CA TYR A 575 -5.68 -4.82 15.54
C TYR A 575 -6.59 -3.61 15.39
N LEU A 576 -6.74 -2.81 16.44
CA LEU A 576 -7.45 -1.53 16.34
C LEU A 576 -6.61 -0.54 15.54
N PRO A 577 -7.19 0.11 14.51
CA PRO A 577 -6.46 1.09 13.70
C PRO A 577 -5.99 2.27 14.54
N GLU A 578 -4.83 2.82 14.20
CA GLU A 578 -4.20 3.99 14.83
C GLU A 578 -3.96 5.08 13.79
N CYS A 579 -5.00 5.83 13.44
CA CYS A 579 -4.93 6.93 12.48
C CYS A 579 -5.75 8.14 12.93
N ALA A 580 -5.35 9.35 12.50
CA ALA A 580 -5.98 10.60 12.94
C ALA A 580 -7.39 10.82 12.36
N HIS A 581 -7.72 10.20 11.21
CA HIS A 581 -9.02 10.31 10.53
C HIS A 581 -10.05 9.26 10.98
N GLY A 582 -9.69 8.38 11.92
CA GLY A 582 -10.59 7.39 12.50
C GLY A 582 -10.99 7.73 13.94
N THR A 583 -12.18 7.35 14.37
CA THR A 583 -12.63 7.48 15.76
C THR A 583 -13.09 6.12 16.31
N ILE A 584 -12.87 5.88 17.61
CA ILE A 584 -13.25 4.62 18.26
C ILE A 584 -14.13 4.89 19.48
N LEU A 585 -15.30 4.25 19.52
CA LEU A 585 -16.19 4.23 20.66
C LEU A 585 -16.26 2.81 21.24
N ILE A 586 -16.02 2.67 22.54
CA ILE A 586 -16.05 1.38 23.23
C ILE A 586 -17.26 1.32 24.17
N THR A 587 -17.98 0.20 24.21
CA THR A 587 -18.91 -0.13 25.29
C THR A 587 -18.37 -1.32 26.07
N THR A 588 -18.36 -1.22 27.39
CA THR A 588 -17.85 -2.27 28.28
C THR A 588 -18.56 -2.24 29.62
N ARG A 589 -18.58 -3.35 30.35
CA ARG A 589 -18.97 -3.42 31.75
C ARG A 589 -17.77 -3.23 32.66
N ASN A 590 -16.57 -3.46 32.14
CA ASN A 590 -15.32 -3.45 32.88
C ASN A 590 -14.59 -2.11 32.70
N LYS A 591 -14.59 -1.28 33.74
CA LYS A 591 -13.90 0.00 33.77
C LYS A 591 -12.42 -0.12 33.37
N GLN A 592 -11.74 -1.21 33.76
CA GLN A 592 -10.33 -1.40 33.44
C GLN A 592 -10.08 -1.55 31.93
N VAL A 593 -10.97 -2.24 31.22
CA VAL A 593 -10.91 -2.31 29.74
C VAL A 593 -11.09 -0.92 29.17
N GLY A 594 -12.11 -0.19 29.63
CA GLY A 594 -12.40 1.17 29.18
C GLY A 594 -11.19 2.09 29.32
N VAL A 595 -10.54 2.12 30.49
CA VAL A 595 -9.35 2.94 30.75
C VAL A 595 -8.19 2.58 29.82
N ARG A 596 -7.94 1.29 29.57
CA ARG A 596 -6.83 0.85 28.70
C ARG A 596 -7.10 1.15 27.22
N MET A 597 -8.35 1.04 26.78
CA MET A 597 -8.74 1.24 25.37
C MET A 597 -8.74 2.71 24.95
N THR A 598 -8.97 3.64 25.89
CA THR A 598 -9.03 5.09 25.64
C THR A 598 -7.69 5.82 25.71
N LYS A 599 -6.58 5.09 25.93
CA LYS A 599 -5.19 5.61 25.91
C LYS A 599 -5.00 6.95 26.66
N GLY A 600 -5.63 7.10 27.84
CA GLY A 600 -5.47 8.27 28.70
C GLY A 600 -6.69 9.20 28.79
N GLN A 601 -7.72 9.04 27.96
CA GLN A 601 -9.02 9.70 28.21
C GLN A 601 -9.82 8.99 29.30
N GLN A 602 -10.52 9.75 30.13
CA GLN A 602 -11.37 9.20 31.19
C GLN A 602 -12.61 8.53 30.58
N PRO A 603 -12.85 7.25 30.88
CA PRO A 603 -14.09 6.57 30.50
C PRO A 603 -15.32 7.25 31.12
N ILE A 604 -16.43 7.24 30.40
CA ILE A 604 -17.71 7.81 30.82
C ILE A 604 -18.52 6.71 31.51
N GLU A 605 -18.90 6.95 32.76
CA GLU A 605 -19.77 6.04 33.50
C GLU A 605 -21.24 6.24 33.10
N VAL A 606 -21.88 5.15 32.68
CA VAL A 606 -23.30 5.11 32.35
C VAL A 606 -24.05 4.61 33.57
N LEU A 607 -24.60 5.57 34.31
CA LEU A 607 -25.44 5.32 35.47
C LEU A 607 -26.86 4.85 35.07
N ARG A 608 -27.63 4.46 36.09
CA ARG A 608 -29.08 4.19 35.99
C ARG A 608 -29.82 5.43 35.50
N MET A 609 -31.05 5.24 34.99
CA MET A 609 -31.86 6.38 34.56
C MET A 609 -32.24 7.23 35.77
N ASN A 610 -32.41 8.53 35.57
CA ASN A 610 -33.04 9.35 36.60
C ASN A 610 -34.57 9.13 36.59
N GLU A 611 -35.28 9.71 37.57
CA GLU A 611 -36.72 9.54 37.71
C GLU A 611 -37.50 10.06 36.48
N GLU A 612 -37.09 11.19 35.92
CA GLU A 612 -37.71 11.78 34.74
C GLU A 612 -37.56 10.88 33.51
N GLU A 613 -36.34 10.43 33.23
CA GLU A 613 -36.02 9.51 32.14
C GLU A 613 -36.80 8.20 32.28
N SER A 614 -36.87 7.63 33.49
CA SER A 614 -37.58 6.38 33.78
C SER A 614 -39.08 6.51 33.52
N ALA A 615 -39.68 7.61 33.99
CA ALA A 615 -41.10 7.89 33.77
C ALA A 615 -41.39 8.12 32.28
N GLN A 616 -40.52 8.83 31.55
CA GLN A 616 -40.66 9.03 30.11
C GLN A 616 -40.60 7.70 29.35
N LEU A 617 -39.67 6.81 29.68
CA LEU A 617 -39.55 5.49 29.05
C LEU A 617 -40.80 4.62 29.31
N LEU A 618 -41.25 4.53 30.57
CA LEU A 618 -42.43 3.74 30.91
C LEU A 618 -43.71 4.29 30.26
N ARG A 619 -43.90 5.62 30.25
CA ARG A 619 -45.06 6.24 29.56
C ARG A 619 -45.01 6.00 28.05
N ALA A 620 -43.82 6.03 27.45
CA ALA A 620 -43.66 5.79 26.02
C ALA A 620 -44.02 4.35 25.64
N LYS A 621 -43.67 3.39 26.50
CA LYS A 621 -43.97 1.97 26.28
C LYS A 621 -45.41 1.60 26.67
N LEU A 622 -45.92 2.08 27.79
CA LEU A 622 -47.23 1.73 28.35
C LEU A 622 -48.39 2.64 27.88
N LYS A 623 -48.32 3.21 26.67
CA LYS A 623 -49.28 4.22 26.16
C LYS A 623 -50.75 3.79 26.24
N ASP A 624 -51.02 2.50 26.03
CA ASP A 624 -52.38 1.94 26.01
C ASP A 624 -52.85 1.41 27.37
N ILE A 625 -52.03 1.56 28.42
CA ILE A 625 -52.30 1.03 29.75
C ILE A 625 -52.47 2.19 30.73
N SER A 626 -53.63 2.24 31.38
CA SER A 626 -53.91 3.25 32.40
C SER A 626 -53.00 3.02 33.62
N ALA A 627 -52.09 3.95 33.87
CA ALA A 627 -51.18 3.93 35.02
C ALA A 627 -51.03 5.34 35.61
N THR A 628 -51.12 5.43 36.93
CA THR A 628 -50.89 6.67 37.68
C THR A 628 -49.41 6.99 37.77
N MET A 629 -49.07 8.27 37.97
CA MET A 629 -47.66 8.67 38.13
C MET A 629 -46.99 8.01 39.34
N THR A 630 -47.76 7.79 40.41
CA THR A 630 -47.30 7.09 41.61
C THR A 630 -46.94 5.63 41.33
N GLU A 631 -47.74 4.92 40.53
CA GLU A 631 -47.45 3.54 40.13
C GLU A 631 -46.19 3.46 39.27
N LEU A 632 -46.01 4.39 38.32
CA LEU A 632 -44.83 4.44 37.46
C LEU A 632 -43.55 4.78 38.26
N SER A 633 -43.62 5.71 39.22
CA SER A 633 -42.50 6.03 40.11
C SER A 633 -42.15 4.85 41.03
N THR A 634 -43.16 4.18 41.59
CA THR A 634 -42.97 2.97 42.42
C THR A 634 -42.32 1.84 41.63
N LEU A 635 -42.80 1.57 40.41
CA LEU A 635 -42.22 0.56 39.52
C LEU A 635 -40.78 0.91 39.15
N SER A 636 -40.52 2.18 38.84
CA SER A 636 -39.18 2.66 38.51
C SER A 636 -38.20 2.45 39.67
N SER A 637 -38.64 2.79 40.89
CA SER A 637 -37.86 2.62 42.11
C SER A 637 -37.56 1.15 42.44
N GLN A 638 -38.58 0.27 42.37
CA GLN A 638 -38.40 -1.17 42.64
C GLN A 638 -37.48 -1.87 41.62
N LEU A 639 -37.44 -1.38 40.37
CA LEU A 639 -36.54 -1.87 39.33
C LEU A 639 -35.24 -1.07 39.25
N GLU A 640 -34.94 -0.31 40.31
CA GLU A 640 -33.73 0.49 40.50
C GLU A 640 -33.38 1.40 39.32
N HIS A 641 -34.40 1.90 38.61
CA HIS A 641 -34.28 2.74 37.43
C HIS A 641 -33.37 2.16 36.33
N LEU A 642 -33.27 0.82 36.25
CA LEU A 642 -32.46 0.16 35.23
C LEU A 642 -33.25 0.09 33.91
N PRO A 643 -32.81 0.76 32.81
CA PRO A 643 -33.59 0.83 31.57
C PRO A 643 -34.03 -0.54 31.05
N LEU A 644 -33.14 -1.54 31.15
CA LEU A 644 -33.45 -2.89 30.70
C LEU A 644 -34.58 -3.53 31.51
N ALA A 645 -34.55 -3.40 32.84
CA ALA A 645 -35.59 -3.93 33.71
C ALA A 645 -36.93 -3.22 33.50
N LEU A 646 -36.91 -1.89 33.29
CA LEU A 646 -38.11 -1.11 32.97
C LEU A 646 -38.73 -1.52 31.63
N ALA A 647 -37.90 -1.72 30.61
CA ALA A 647 -38.36 -2.20 29.31
C ALA A 647 -38.93 -3.61 29.40
N GLN A 648 -38.31 -4.50 30.17
CA GLN A 648 -38.79 -5.86 30.43
C GLN A 648 -40.15 -5.86 31.13
N ALA A 649 -40.27 -5.08 32.21
CA ALA A 649 -41.53 -4.94 32.93
C ALA A 649 -42.63 -4.39 32.03
N ALA A 650 -42.33 -3.35 31.25
CA ALA A 650 -43.31 -2.77 30.33
C ALA A 650 -43.77 -3.79 29.27
N ALA A 651 -42.85 -4.53 28.66
CA ALA A 651 -43.17 -5.57 27.68
C ALA A 651 -44.06 -6.67 28.30
N PHE A 652 -43.69 -7.17 29.48
CA PHE A 652 -44.50 -8.18 30.19
C PHE A 652 -45.91 -7.67 30.49
N ILE A 653 -46.03 -6.44 30.98
CA ILE A 653 -47.32 -5.82 31.30
C ILE A 653 -48.19 -5.73 30.04
N GLN A 654 -47.61 -5.37 28.88
CA GLN A 654 -48.32 -5.32 27.60
C GLN A 654 -48.73 -6.70 27.09
N GLU A 655 -47.81 -7.65 27.02
CA GLU A 655 -48.06 -9.00 26.50
C GLU A 655 -49.11 -9.75 27.32
N THR A 656 -49.07 -9.59 28.65
CA THR A 656 -50.01 -10.25 29.56
C THR A 656 -51.28 -9.43 29.82
N SER A 657 -51.33 -8.18 29.32
CA SER A 657 -52.45 -7.25 29.50
C SER A 657 -52.86 -7.03 30.97
N ILE A 658 -51.90 -7.09 31.90
CA ILE A 658 -52.14 -6.80 33.31
C ILE A 658 -51.96 -5.30 33.61
N THR A 659 -52.41 -4.84 34.78
CA THR A 659 -52.16 -3.46 35.23
C THR A 659 -50.77 -3.32 35.85
N VAL A 660 -50.24 -2.09 35.87
CA VAL A 660 -48.99 -1.77 36.61
C VAL A 660 -49.10 -2.16 38.08
N HIS A 661 -50.25 -1.89 38.70
CA HIS A 661 -50.54 -2.33 40.07
C HIS A 661 -50.38 -3.85 40.24
N LYS A 662 -50.92 -4.65 39.32
CA LYS A 662 -50.84 -6.11 39.40
C LYS A 662 -49.40 -6.60 39.22
N TYR A 663 -48.62 -5.97 38.36
CA TYR A 663 -47.20 -6.28 38.21
C TYR A 663 -46.40 -5.98 39.48
N LEU A 664 -46.65 -4.83 40.12
CA LEU A 664 -46.01 -4.47 41.39
C LEU A 664 -46.28 -5.51 42.50
N GLN A 665 -47.51 -6.06 42.56
CA GLN A 665 -47.83 -7.15 43.48
C GLN A 665 -46.97 -8.40 43.22
N LEU A 666 -46.80 -8.79 41.95
CA LEU A 666 -45.96 -9.93 41.58
C LEU A 666 -44.49 -9.68 41.93
N LEU A 667 -44.01 -8.45 41.74
CA LEU A 667 -42.63 -8.07 42.07
C LEU A 667 -42.37 -8.04 43.59
N SER A 668 -43.41 -7.82 44.41
CA SER A 668 -43.31 -7.78 45.87
C SER A 668 -43.61 -9.11 46.60
N ASN A 669 -43.95 -10.18 45.88
CA ASN A 669 -44.44 -11.42 46.49
C ASN A 669 -43.34 -12.25 47.17
N ASN A 670 -42.31 -12.66 46.42
CA ASN A 670 -41.16 -13.41 46.92
C ASN A 670 -39.98 -13.32 45.93
N ASP A 671 -38.77 -13.63 46.39
CA ASP A 671 -37.54 -13.51 45.59
C ASP A 671 -37.53 -14.44 44.36
N MET A 672 -38.20 -15.60 44.43
CA MET A 672 -38.30 -16.54 43.31
C MET A 672 -39.15 -15.97 42.16
N ASP A 673 -40.22 -15.24 42.47
CA ASP A 673 -41.07 -14.56 41.50
C ASP A 673 -40.30 -13.42 40.82
N ILE A 674 -39.46 -12.68 41.57
CA ILE A 674 -38.58 -11.64 41.02
C ILE A 674 -37.57 -12.27 40.05
N VAL A 675 -36.87 -13.33 40.46
CA VAL A 675 -35.91 -14.03 39.60
C VAL A 675 -36.61 -14.58 38.36
N HIS A 676 -37.79 -15.18 38.50
CA HIS A 676 -38.56 -15.69 37.38
C HIS A 676 -38.96 -14.56 36.41
N LEU A 677 -39.44 -13.42 36.93
CA LEU A 677 -39.79 -12.26 36.11
C LEU A 677 -38.57 -11.69 35.38
N LEU A 678 -37.43 -11.52 36.06
CA LEU A 678 -36.19 -10.96 35.50
C LEU A 678 -35.44 -11.93 34.57
N SER A 679 -35.71 -13.23 34.66
CA SER A 679 -35.11 -14.27 33.81
C SER A 679 -35.86 -14.53 32.52
N ARG A 680 -37.06 -13.96 32.34
CA ARG A 680 -37.82 -14.08 31.10
C ARG A 680 -37.17 -13.28 29.96
N GLU A 681 -37.14 -13.90 28.79
CA GLU A 681 -36.77 -13.22 27.55
C GLU A 681 -37.94 -12.37 27.03
N PHE A 682 -37.61 -11.27 26.36
CA PHE A 682 -38.59 -10.33 25.81
C PHE A 682 -37.95 -9.55 24.66
N GLU A 683 -38.70 -9.35 23.58
CA GLU A 683 -38.16 -8.69 22.39
C GLU A 683 -37.96 -7.19 22.63
N THR A 684 -36.75 -6.69 22.34
CA THR A 684 -36.44 -5.26 22.35
C THR A 684 -35.70 -4.84 21.10
N VAL A 685 -36.14 -3.73 20.51
CA VAL A 685 -35.48 -3.10 19.36
C VAL A 685 -34.04 -2.70 19.71
N GLY A 686 -33.11 -3.00 18.79
CA GLY A 686 -31.71 -2.56 18.88
C GLY A 686 -30.82 -3.39 19.81
N ARG A 687 -31.16 -4.66 20.04
CA ARG A 687 -30.33 -5.61 20.80
C ARG A 687 -29.95 -6.80 19.92
N ASP A 688 -28.78 -7.37 20.20
CA ASP A 688 -28.25 -8.57 19.56
C ASP A 688 -29.23 -9.75 19.73
N THR A 689 -29.69 -10.34 18.62
CA THR A 689 -30.61 -11.49 18.62
C THR A 689 -29.99 -12.74 19.22
N GLU A 690 -28.66 -12.80 19.28
CA GLU A 690 -27.92 -13.90 19.92
C GLU A 690 -27.61 -13.64 21.41
N ALA A 691 -27.84 -12.42 21.91
CA ALA A 691 -27.61 -12.10 23.33
C ALA A 691 -28.90 -12.25 24.13
N SER A 692 -28.81 -12.95 25.27
CA SER A 692 -29.96 -13.15 26.16
C SER A 692 -30.64 -11.81 26.52
N GLN A 693 -31.95 -11.77 26.35
CA GLN A 693 -32.76 -10.57 26.55
C GLN A 693 -33.07 -10.31 28.03
N ALA A 694 -32.99 -11.34 28.88
CA ALA A 694 -33.25 -11.24 30.31
C ALA A 694 -32.24 -10.37 31.08
N VAL A 695 -32.74 -9.59 32.06
CA VAL A 695 -31.91 -8.83 33.02
C VAL A 695 -31.00 -9.76 33.83
N ALA A 696 -31.56 -10.85 34.38
CA ALA A 696 -30.82 -11.79 35.23
C ALA A 696 -29.61 -12.40 34.50
N GLN A 697 -29.78 -12.77 33.23
CA GLN A 697 -28.70 -13.31 32.39
C GLN A 697 -27.62 -12.26 32.08
N THR A 698 -28.02 -11.00 31.95
CA THR A 698 -27.06 -9.91 31.78
C THR A 698 -26.16 -9.81 33.01
N TRP A 699 -26.69 -9.92 34.22
CA TRP A 699 -25.88 -9.93 35.44
C TRP A 699 -25.03 -11.19 35.59
N MET A 700 -25.58 -12.36 35.22
CA MET A 700 -24.84 -13.63 35.23
C MET A 700 -23.58 -13.59 34.35
N LEU A 701 -23.66 -12.98 33.16
CA LEU A 701 -22.48 -12.81 32.29
C LEU A 701 -21.39 -11.93 32.94
N SER A 702 -21.77 -10.89 33.68
CA SER A 702 -20.79 -10.08 34.44
C SER A 702 -20.14 -10.90 35.55
N PHE A 703 -20.92 -11.72 36.26
CA PHE A 703 -20.42 -12.61 37.30
C PHE A 703 -19.42 -13.64 36.76
N GLN A 704 -19.75 -14.29 35.63
CA GLN A 704 -18.85 -15.23 34.95
C GLN A 704 -17.54 -14.56 34.51
N GLN A 705 -17.59 -13.31 34.04
CA GLN A 705 -16.38 -12.57 33.68
C GLN A 705 -15.53 -12.24 34.91
N ILE A 706 -16.16 -11.89 36.03
CA ILE A 706 -15.46 -11.67 37.31
C ILE A 706 -14.81 -12.97 37.79
N GLU A 707 -15.51 -14.10 37.72
CA GLU A 707 -15.00 -15.43 38.10
C GLU A 707 -13.77 -15.82 37.27
N GLN A 708 -13.80 -15.59 35.96
CA GLN A 708 -12.66 -15.84 35.07
C GLN A 708 -11.49 -14.88 35.32
N GLN A 709 -11.76 -13.62 35.66
CA GLN A 709 -10.73 -12.62 35.88
C GLN A 709 -10.08 -12.75 37.27
N HIS A 710 -10.87 -13.03 38.31
CA HIS A 710 -10.41 -13.08 39.70
C HIS A 710 -11.35 -13.86 40.62
N VAL A 711 -10.96 -15.10 40.94
CA VAL A 711 -11.77 -16.04 41.73
C VAL A 711 -12.24 -15.44 43.06
N LEU A 712 -11.35 -14.83 43.86
CA LEU A 712 -11.75 -14.23 45.14
C LEU A 712 -12.80 -13.12 44.99
N ALA A 713 -12.83 -12.38 43.87
CA ALA A 713 -13.84 -11.35 43.66
C ALA A 713 -15.23 -11.98 43.49
N SER A 714 -15.31 -13.08 42.74
CA SER A 714 -16.55 -13.85 42.58
C SER A 714 -17.00 -14.54 43.88
N GLU A 715 -16.07 -15.02 44.69
CA GLU A 715 -16.36 -15.58 46.02
C GLU A 715 -16.91 -14.49 46.96
N LEU A 716 -16.28 -13.31 46.98
CA LEU A 716 -16.73 -12.17 47.80
C LEU A 716 -18.11 -11.68 47.37
N LEU A 717 -18.37 -11.56 46.08
CA LEU A 717 -19.69 -11.15 45.58
C LEU A 717 -20.76 -12.20 45.93
N SER A 718 -20.42 -13.49 45.82
CA SER A 718 -21.29 -14.59 46.25
C SER A 718 -21.56 -14.52 47.76
N PHE A 719 -20.55 -14.21 48.57
CA PHE A 719 -20.69 -14.03 50.02
C PHE A 719 -21.55 -12.81 50.37
N MET A 720 -21.33 -11.67 49.72
CA MET A 720 -22.14 -10.46 49.88
C MET A 720 -23.62 -10.70 49.58
N SER A 721 -23.91 -11.57 48.60
CA SER A 721 -25.31 -11.93 48.24
C SER A 721 -26.08 -12.66 49.36
N MET A 722 -25.37 -13.17 50.38
CA MET A 722 -25.95 -13.83 51.55
C MET A 722 -26.18 -12.87 52.74
N LEU A 723 -25.78 -11.60 52.59
CA LEU A 723 -25.88 -10.56 53.62
C LEU A 723 -26.97 -9.54 53.26
N ASP A 724 -27.27 -8.62 54.19
CA ASP A 724 -28.06 -7.45 53.83
C ASP A 724 -27.32 -6.64 52.75
N ARG A 725 -28.07 -6.18 51.74
CA ARG A 725 -27.52 -5.48 50.57
C ARG A 725 -26.93 -4.10 50.90
N GLN A 726 -27.19 -3.55 52.09
CA GLN A 726 -26.68 -2.26 52.54
C GLN A 726 -25.74 -2.41 53.74
N ASP A 727 -24.77 -1.49 53.83
CA ASP A 727 -23.86 -1.35 54.97
C ASP A 727 -23.13 -2.64 55.39
N ILE A 728 -22.75 -3.48 54.42
CA ILE A 728 -21.92 -4.68 54.66
C ILE A 728 -20.59 -4.24 55.31
N PRO A 729 -20.30 -4.65 56.56
CA PRO A 729 -19.07 -4.26 57.24
C PRO A 729 -17.83 -4.77 56.50
N ALA A 730 -16.82 -3.91 56.35
CA ALA A 730 -15.59 -4.25 55.64
C ALA A 730 -14.85 -5.44 56.28
N GLU A 731 -14.96 -5.56 57.61
CA GLU A 731 -14.35 -6.63 58.40
C GLU A 731 -14.86 -8.03 57.99
N PHE A 732 -16.12 -8.14 57.54
CA PHE A 732 -16.68 -9.42 57.10
C PHE A 732 -16.00 -9.89 55.82
N LEU A 733 -15.71 -8.96 54.91
CA LEU A 733 -15.04 -9.24 53.64
C LEU A 733 -13.56 -9.56 53.87
N SER A 734 -12.91 -8.83 54.77
CA SER A 734 -11.52 -9.10 55.17
C SER A 734 -11.36 -10.49 55.78
N HIS A 735 -12.21 -10.86 56.75
CA HIS A 735 -12.15 -12.17 57.38
C HIS A 735 -12.52 -13.32 56.44
N TYR A 736 -13.46 -13.11 55.51
CA TYR A 736 -13.77 -14.11 54.49
C TYR A 736 -12.56 -14.33 53.57
N GLY A 737 -11.94 -13.24 53.09
CA GLY A 737 -10.73 -13.30 52.25
C GLY A 737 -9.57 -14.04 52.92
N GLU A 738 -9.34 -13.81 54.22
CA GLU A 738 -8.29 -14.47 55.03
C GLU A 738 -8.50 -16.00 55.15
N ARG A 739 -9.76 -16.46 55.16
CA ARG A 739 -10.11 -17.88 55.37
C ARG A 739 -10.36 -18.69 54.09
N SER A 740 -10.63 -18.04 52.96
CA SER A 740 -10.99 -18.70 51.68
C SER A 740 -9.77 -19.27 50.90
N GLY A 741 -8.53 -19.04 51.35
CA GLY A 741 -7.35 -19.67 50.77
C GLY A 741 -7.07 -21.04 51.41
N ASN A 742 -6.77 -22.08 50.61
CA ASN A 742 -6.39 -23.45 51.02
C ASN A 742 -5.22 -23.51 52.05
N GLY A 743 -5.41 -23.03 53.27
CA GLY A 743 -4.39 -22.92 54.31
C GLY A 743 -3.35 -21.79 54.14
N VAL A 744 -3.47 -20.93 53.12
CA VAL A 744 -2.56 -19.79 52.89
C VAL A 744 -3.35 -18.49 53.10
N PRO A 745 -2.93 -17.61 54.05
CA PRO A 745 -3.58 -16.32 54.24
C PRO A 745 -3.45 -15.46 52.98
N ARG A 746 -4.58 -15.09 52.35
CA ARG A 746 -4.61 -14.09 51.28
C ARG A 746 -4.40 -12.70 51.91
N GLY A 747 -3.44 -11.92 51.41
CA GLY A 747 -3.05 -10.63 52.00
C GLY A 747 -3.99 -9.47 51.67
N GLU A 748 -3.87 -8.36 52.40
CA GLU A 748 -4.66 -7.12 52.20
C GLU A 748 -4.63 -6.60 50.75
N MET A 749 -3.53 -6.84 50.05
CA MET A 749 -3.36 -6.48 48.64
C MET A 749 -4.32 -7.26 47.71
N GLU A 750 -4.48 -8.57 47.92
CA GLU A 750 -5.35 -9.43 47.10
C GLU A 750 -6.83 -9.11 47.34
N LEU A 751 -7.20 -8.78 48.59
CA LEU A 751 -8.54 -8.27 48.91
C LEU A 751 -8.81 -6.93 48.22
N THR A 752 -7.84 -6.01 48.26
CA THR A 752 -7.96 -4.70 47.60
C THR A 752 -8.11 -4.86 46.09
N GLU A 753 -7.37 -5.78 45.47
CA GLU A 753 -7.49 -6.10 44.05
C GLU A 753 -8.87 -6.70 43.72
N ALA A 754 -9.35 -7.65 44.54
CA ALA A 754 -10.68 -8.26 44.37
C ALA A 754 -11.81 -7.22 44.45
N LEU A 755 -11.79 -6.35 45.47
CA LEU A 755 -12.77 -5.26 45.60
C LEU A 755 -12.63 -4.24 44.47
N GLY A 756 -11.41 -3.99 43.99
CA GLY A 756 -11.15 -3.17 42.81
C GLY A 756 -11.79 -3.73 41.55
N ILE A 757 -11.81 -5.06 41.38
CA ILE A 757 -12.48 -5.74 40.26
C ILE A 757 -14.00 -5.63 40.38
N LEU A 758 -14.58 -5.85 41.55
CA LEU A 758 -16.04 -5.67 41.75
C LEU A 758 -16.48 -4.25 41.39
N LYS A 759 -15.76 -3.24 41.91
CA LYS A 759 -15.98 -1.82 41.56
C LYS A 759 -15.81 -1.56 40.07
N ALA A 760 -14.86 -2.24 39.41
CA ALA A 760 -14.64 -2.07 37.97
C ALA A 760 -15.82 -2.58 37.13
N PHE A 761 -16.57 -3.57 37.61
CA PHE A 761 -17.80 -4.06 36.98
C PHE A 761 -19.07 -3.31 37.43
N SER A 762 -18.92 -2.24 38.22
CA SER A 762 -20.00 -1.45 38.80
C SER A 762 -20.92 -2.24 39.74
N TRP A 763 -20.34 -3.17 40.52
CA TRP A 763 -21.00 -3.89 41.62
C TRP A 763 -20.62 -3.32 42.99
#